data_AF-A0A397HM71-F1
#
_entry.id   AF-A0A397HM71-F1
#
_cell.length_a   1.000
_cell.length_b   1.000
_cell.length_c   1.000
_cell.angle_alpha   90.00
_cell.angle_beta   90.00
_cell.angle_gamma   90.00
#
_symmetry.space_group_name_H-M   'P 1'
#
loop_
_entity.id
_entity.type
_entity.pdbx_description
1 polymer ?
#
loop_
_entity_poly.entity_id
_entity_poly.type
_entity_poly.pdbx_seq_one_letter_code
_entity_poly.pdbx_strand_id
1 'polypeptide(L)'
;MLAAHAHEDPLEYGKQWGMIQNKNVKRRTGVRPPAPAPTPAPKSAVPSKRPLQDDATQKVKSESKKVEDAAPTYQTKTEEQPPLKTSEKTAPLKREKSDLFSSFAKAKPKQKKEGLATPAVSGAESAEPSGAEDVVLGDASDEEEPEELFPDFGKSTTTNNRETRKEREERLRKMMEDDDDEDEEMPDVSEPSAEEEKTIDQPAPKQELKQEITVSGGRRRGRRQVMKKKTVKDEEGYLGENPLTVEEPSWESFSEDEPAPPPKKKPALSAPKGKAGGKAGQGSIMSFFSKNRTAGLQDEPAILRRACPDYVSYSTVPHSPYSGGPLNLPFQRPATECRTFSSPEVERVIDDVTSRMVDKDLAQLFRNAFPNTLDTTVRWHTDGSTAAKKTKKDGAQWQGPQSFIVTGDINAEWLRDSTNQLSGYQALAKKDKALYNLILGAINTQAEFVIQSPYCNAFQPPPPSGLQPTANGQDDKVHPAYEPSVVFECKYELDSLAHFLALGTQFFENTGSTEFLTDRWYMALNTLLKVVDAQSQPTFNAQGQFVTNQYTFQRTTTAGTETLNLAGVGNPLNDGTGLIRSAFRPSDDATILGFFIPPNAMMSVQLKRTADVIKAAGGSADLVKELRQRGEELDQAVKEHGIVHHAKYGDVFAFEVDGYGSRILMDDANIPSLLSLPLLGYVNEKDPVYQNTRKMILDKGGNPYYLTGSAFHGIGGPHIGLQNAWPMSLLVQAMTSDSEAEITECINLVRNSSLLGLVHESINVNNIKDYTRPWFAWANSVFAQTILKIAAERPHLIFGEDAKPYIIQ
;
A
#
# COMPACT_ATOMS: atom_id res chain seq x y z
N MET A 1 -14.81 40.66 3.91
CA MET A 1 -15.72 39.99 4.85
C MET A 1 -15.58 40.52 6.28
N LEU A 2 -14.39 40.53 6.89
CA LEU A 2 -14.15 40.87 8.32
C LEU A 2 -14.93 42.07 8.92
N ALA A 3 -15.20 43.14 8.16
CA ALA A 3 -15.97 44.29 8.67
C ALA A 3 -17.47 44.03 8.89
N ALA A 4 -18.05 42.99 8.28
CA ALA A 4 -19.50 42.75 8.31
C ALA A 4 -20.00 42.28 9.68
N HIS A 5 -19.25 41.42 10.36
CA HIS A 5 -19.67 40.76 11.62
C HIS A 5 -19.00 41.34 12.88
N ALA A 6 -18.28 42.46 12.76
CA ALA A 6 -17.51 43.07 13.85
C ALA A 6 -18.37 43.61 15.04
N HIS A 7 -19.69 43.53 14.91
CA HIS A 7 -20.68 43.94 15.91
C HIS A 7 -21.47 42.74 16.50
N GLU A 8 -21.26 41.53 16.00
CA GLU A 8 -21.88 40.29 16.50
C GLU A 8 -21.07 39.72 17.68
N ASP A 9 -21.72 39.09 18.66
CA ASP A 9 -21.01 38.51 19.81
C ASP A 9 -20.48 37.10 19.47
N PRO A 10 -19.15 36.85 19.51
CA PRO A 10 -18.59 35.55 19.17
C PRO A 10 -19.07 34.40 20.05
N LEU A 11 -19.52 34.67 21.29
CA LEU A 11 -20.03 33.66 22.21
C LEU A 11 -21.48 33.24 21.92
N GLU A 12 -22.20 34.03 21.12
CA GLU A 12 -23.56 33.74 20.64
C GLU A 12 -23.53 33.16 19.23
N TYR A 13 -22.85 33.83 18.30
CA TYR A 13 -22.85 33.48 16.87
C TYR A 13 -21.77 32.45 16.50
N GLY A 14 -20.69 32.33 17.27
CA GLY A 14 -19.56 31.45 16.93
C GLY A 14 -19.93 29.97 16.76
N LYS A 15 -21.01 29.48 17.38
CA LYS A 15 -21.52 28.11 17.16
C LYS A 15 -22.00 27.89 15.71
N GLN A 16 -22.55 28.92 15.08
CA GLN A 16 -22.94 28.87 13.65
C GLN A 16 -21.71 28.88 12.73
N TRP A 17 -20.55 29.28 13.25
CA TRP A 17 -19.26 29.34 12.54
C TRP A 17 -18.33 28.17 12.90
N GLY A 18 -18.82 27.14 13.62
CA GLY A 18 -18.06 25.96 14.01
C GLY A 18 -17.14 26.14 15.24
N MET A 19 -17.24 27.25 15.97
CA MET A 19 -16.39 27.51 17.14
C MET A 19 -16.70 26.58 18.32
N ILE A 20 -15.72 25.78 18.73
CA ILE A 20 -15.79 24.93 19.93
C ILE A 20 -15.70 25.80 21.18
N GLN A 21 -16.82 25.94 21.90
CA GLN A 21 -16.93 26.81 23.07
C GLN A 21 -16.61 26.06 24.37
N ASN A 22 -15.58 26.49 25.10
CA ASN A 22 -15.26 25.97 26.44
C ASN A 22 -16.41 26.29 27.43
N LYS A 23 -16.87 25.27 28.18
CA LYS A 23 -17.99 25.35 29.13
C LYS A 23 -17.77 26.36 30.27
N ASN A 24 -16.52 26.71 30.57
CA ASN A 24 -16.16 27.57 31.70
C ASN A 24 -16.00 29.06 31.33
N VAL A 25 -16.32 29.46 30.09
CA VAL A 25 -16.19 30.86 29.64
C VAL A 25 -17.18 31.77 30.36
N LYS A 26 -16.66 32.81 31.02
CA LYS A 26 -17.44 33.89 31.67
C LYS A 26 -17.19 35.21 30.93
N ARG A 27 -18.23 36.03 30.73
CA ARG A 27 -18.06 37.40 30.18
C ARG A 27 -17.43 38.31 31.25
N ARG A 28 -16.43 39.09 30.87
CA ARG A 28 -15.78 40.09 31.75
C ARG A 28 -16.72 41.29 31.91
N THR A 29 -17.11 41.64 33.13
CA THR A 29 -18.15 42.65 33.44
C THR A 29 -17.67 44.11 33.38
N GLY A 30 -16.50 44.37 32.79
CA GLY A 30 -15.92 45.71 32.65
C GLY A 30 -16.43 46.48 31.43
N VAL A 31 -16.41 47.81 31.51
CA VAL A 31 -16.76 48.70 30.39
C VAL A 31 -15.74 48.53 29.25
N ARG A 32 -16.22 48.30 28.02
CA ARG A 32 -15.39 48.13 26.83
C ARG A 32 -14.68 49.45 26.49
N PRO A 33 -13.33 49.49 26.38
CA PRO A 33 -12.64 50.71 25.95
C PRO A 33 -13.01 51.07 24.49
N PRO A 34 -13.03 52.36 24.13
CA PRO A 34 -13.44 52.80 22.80
C PRO A 34 -12.45 52.35 21.72
N ALA A 35 -12.96 52.05 20.52
CA ALA A 35 -12.15 51.63 19.39
C ALA A 35 -11.28 52.79 18.86
N PRO A 36 -10.03 52.52 18.41
CA PRO A 36 -9.16 53.53 17.83
C PRO A 36 -9.70 54.07 16.50
N ALA A 37 -9.45 55.35 16.22
CA ALA A 37 -9.90 56.00 14.99
C ALA A 37 -9.12 55.49 13.75
N PRO A 38 -9.77 55.38 12.57
CA PRO A 38 -9.14 54.85 11.36
C PRO A 38 -8.11 55.82 10.78
N THR A 39 -6.94 55.31 10.39
CA THR A 39 -5.90 56.06 9.68
C THR A 39 -6.22 56.21 8.18
N PRO A 40 -5.83 57.32 7.54
CA PRO A 40 -6.12 57.57 6.12
C PRO A 40 -5.22 56.77 5.19
N ALA A 41 -5.81 56.15 4.16
CA ALA A 41 -5.08 55.36 3.16
C ALA A 41 -4.37 56.25 2.10
N PRO A 42 -3.20 55.84 1.58
CA PRO A 42 -2.49 56.55 0.51
C PRO A 42 -3.16 56.38 -0.87
N LYS A 43 -2.84 57.27 -1.82
CA LYS A 43 -3.46 57.34 -3.15
C LYS A 43 -2.59 56.78 -4.26
N SER A 44 -3.19 55.93 -5.10
CA SER A 44 -2.79 55.62 -6.49
C SER A 44 -4.02 55.04 -7.19
N ALA A 45 -4.22 55.06 -8.50
CA ALA A 45 -3.82 55.87 -9.65
C ALA A 45 -4.70 55.31 -10.80
N VAL A 46 -5.19 56.12 -11.74
CA VAL A 46 -6.24 55.70 -12.71
C VAL A 46 -5.84 56.02 -14.15
N PRO A 47 -5.81 55.02 -15.04
CA PRO A 47 -6.63 55.04 -16.27
C PRO A 47 -7.26 53.64 -16.58
N SER A 48 -8.26 53.44 -17.45
CA SER A 48 -9.01 54.36 -18.34
C SER A 48 -10.46 53.86 -18.59
N LYS A 49 -11.20 54.50 -19.52
CA LYS A 49 -12.67 54.40 -19.66
C LYS A 49 -13.20 53.37 -20.69
N ARG A 50 -14.30 52.68 -20.31
CA ARG A 50 -15.64 52.54 -20.97
C ARG A 50 -15.79 52.82 -22.50
N PRO A 51 -16.71 52.12 -23.21
CA PRO A 51 -18.15 52.24 -22.93
C PRO A 51 -18.97 50.93 -22.83
N LEU A 52 -20.25 51.11 -22.46
CA LEU A 52 -21.32 50.10 -22.37
C LEU A 52 -22.11 50.01 -23.69
N GLN A 53 -22.95 48.97 -23.80
CA GLN A 53 -24.23 49.09 -24.48
C GLN A 53 -25.30 48.38 -23.63
N ASP A 54 -26.39 49.07 -23.32
CA ASP A 54 -27.55 48.54 -22.62
C ASP A 54 -28.53 47.90 -23.63
N ASP A 55 -29.33 46.92 -23.20
CA ASP A 55 -30.79 47.06 -23.31
C ASP A 55 -31.56 46.19 -22.30
N ALA A 56 -32.86 46.47 -22.15
CA ALA A 56 -33.61 46.26 -20.91
C ALA A 56 -34.53 45.03 -20.87
N THR A 57 -34.58 44.42 -19.67
CA THR A 57 -35.76 43.90 -18.94
C THR A 57 -36.93 43.21 -19.66
N GLN A 58 -37.45 42.15 -19.02
CA GLN A 58 -38.86 42.17 -18.56
C GLN A 58 -39.06 41.38 -17.24
N LYS A 59 -40.14 41.67 -16.50
CA LYS A 59 -40.50 41.11 -15.17
C LYS A 59 -42.01 40.78 -15.07
N VAL A 60 -42.34 39.59 -14.52
CA VAL A 60 -43.67 39.08 -14.08
C VAL A 60 -43.38 38.00 -13.01
N LYS A 61 -43.89 37.94 -11.76
CA LYS A 61 -44.81 38.73 -10.92
C LYS A 61 -46.33 38.61 -11.20
N SER A 62 -47.22 38.06 -10.35
CA SER A 62 -47.19 37.18 -9.14
C SER A 62 -48.67 36.83 -8.76
N GLU A 63 -49.19 36.51 -7.56
CA GLU A 63 -48.76 36.59 -6.14
C GLU A 63 -49.63 35.73 -5.18
N SER A 64 -48.99 35.10 -4.17
CA SER A 64 -49.45 34.77 -2.80
C SER A 64 -50.87 34.26 -2.45
N LYS A 65 -50.95 33.24 -1.56
CA LYS A 65 -51.92 33.20 -0.43
C LYS A 65 -51.59 32.16 0.69
N LYS A 66 -52.15 32.40 1.89
CA LYS A 66 -52.10 31.58 3.14
C LYS A 66 -53.37 30.74 3.33
N VAL A 67 -53.32 29.76 4.26
CA VAL A 67 -54.29 29.36 5.34
C VAL A 67 -53.70 28.07 5.97
N GLU A 68 -53.09 28.09 7.17
CA GLU A 68 -53.64 27.94 8.54
C GLU A 68 -53.81 26.47 9.04
N ASP A 69 -53.26 26.24 10.25
CA ASP A 69 -53.50 25.27 11.34
C ASP A 69 -54.15 23.88 11.12
N ALA A 70 -53.52 22.84 11.67
CA ALA A 70 -53.97 22.18 12.93
C ALA A 70 -53.10 20.97 13.33
N ALA A 71 -53.07 20.64 14.63
CA ALA A 71 -52.60 19.35 15.19
C ALA A 71 -53.74 18.71 16.00
N PRO A 72 -53.79 17.37 16.11
CA PRO A 72 -53.38 16.73 17.38
C PRO A 72 -52.72 15.33 17.20
N THR A 73 -52.34 14.50 18.19
CA THR A 73 -51.73 14.53 19.55
C THR A 73 -51.94 13.10 20.12
N TYR A 74 -51.08 12.60 21.04
CA TYR A 74 -51.13 11.29 21.75
C TYR A 74 -50.77 10.04 20.88
N GLN A 75 -49.87 9.10 21.26
CA GLN A 75 -49.70 8.26 22.49
C GLN A 75 -50.78 7.14 22.60
N THR A 76 -50.53 5.89 23.04
CA THR A 76 -49.33 5.19 23.61
C THR A 76 -49.54 3.66 23.67
N LYS A 77 -48.44 2.88 23.81
CA LYS A 77 -48.35 1.53 24.45
C LYS A 77 -49.04 0.36 23.71
N THR A 78 -48.79 -0.93 24.01
CA THR A 78 -48.31 -1.58 25.27
C THR A 78 -47.47 -2.85 25.04
N GLU A 79 -46.72 -3.28 26.07
CA GLU A 79 -46.19 -4.66 26.28
C GLU A 79 -47.35 -5.69 26.56
N GLU A 80 -47.23 -6.98 26.96
CA GLU A 80 -46.14 -7.76 27.61
C GLU A 80 -46.35 -9.31 27.62
N GLN A 81 -45.31 -10.09 27.26
CA GLN A 81 -44.97 -11.50 27.62
C GLN A 81 -46.06 -12.66 27.60
N PRO A 82 -45.90 -13.85 28.27
CA PRO A 82 -45.39 -15.09 27.64
C PRO A 82 -46.43 -16.28 27.59
N PRO A 83 -46.38 -17.51 28.22
CA PRO A 83 -45.43 -18.25 29.09
C PRO A 83 -45.04 -19.74 28.72
N LEU A 84 -43.97 -20.25 29.35
CA LEU A 84 -43.69 -21.64 29.87
C LEU A 84 -43.85 -22.97 29.05
N LYS A 85 -42.70 -23.67 28.88
CA LYS A 85 -42.28 -25.09 29.22
C LYS A 85 -43.26 -26.30 29.03
N THR A 86 -42.88 -27.59 28.87
CA THR A 86 -41.68 -28.38 29.31
C THR A 86 -41.57 -29.77 28.60
N SER A 87 -40.36 -30.39 28.56
CA SER A 87 -40.05 -31.87 28.63
C SER A 87 -40.58 -32.88 27.57
N GLU A 88 -39.94 -34.04 27.26
CA GLU A 88 -38.55 -34.55 27.45
C GLU A 88 -38.21 -35.77 26.53
N LYS A 89 -36.91 -35.91 26.22
CA LYS A 89 -36.06 -37.13 26.01
C LYS A 89 -36.65 -38.49 25.55
N THR A 90 -35.94 -39.14 24.61
CA THR A 90 -35.09 -40.38 24.78
C THR A 90 -34.60 -40.87 23.39
N ALA A 91 -33.57 -41.71 23.16
CA ALA A 91 -32.37 -42.18 23.87
C ALA A 91 -31.48 -43.01 22.87
N PRO A 92 -30.25 -43.48 23.19
CA PRO A 92 -29.15 -43.58 22.20
C PRO A 92 -28.54 -44.99 21.95
N LEU A 93 -27.52 -45.06 21.07
CA LEU A 93 -26.63 -46.21 20.86
C LEU A 93 -25.13 -45.87 21.01
N LYS A 94 -24.28 -46.92 20.96
CA LYS A 94 -22.86 -47.00 21.39
C LYS A 94 -22.09 -47.93 20.42
N ARG A 95 -20.76 -48.12 20.40
CA ARG A 95 -19.60 -47.80 21.29
C ARG A 95 -18.37 -47.58 20.35
N GLU A 96 -17.05 -47.78 20.58
CA GLU A 96 -16.19 -48.40 21.61
C GLU A 96 -15.04 -47.42 22.04
N LYS A 97 -13.76 -47.82 22.02
CA LYS A 97 -12.52 -47.02 22.18
C LYS A 97 -11.34 -47.68 21.44
N SER A 98 -10.27 -46.94 21.19
CA SER A 98 -8.89 -47.45 21.37
C SER A 98 -8.03 -46.36 22.03
N ASP A 99 -7.05 -46.76 22.83
CA ASP A 99 -6.29 -45.91 23.76
C ASP A 99 -4.86 -46.45 23.84
N LEU A 100 -3.85 -45.65 23.48
CA LEU A 100 -2.47 -46.11 23.28
C LEU A 100 -1.43 -45.02 23.62
N PHE A 101 -0.45 -45.40 24.44
CA PHE A 101 0.77 -44.67 24.80
C PHE A 101 0.63 -43.32 25.55
N SER A 102 0.22 -43.41 26.82
CA SER A 102 0.76 -42.53 27.86
C SER A 102 1.94 -43.21 28.56
N SER A 103 3.18 -42.75 28.34
CA SER A 103 4.36 -43.27 29.06
C SER A 103 5.55 -42.32 29.08
N PHE A 104 5.72 -41.56 30.17
CA PHE A 104 6.85 -41.71 31.11
C PHE A 104 6.75 -40.69 32.26
N ALA A 105 6.79 -41.17 33.50
CA ALA A 105 6.87 -40.30 34.68
C ALA A 105 7.53 -41.02 35.87
N LYS A 106 8.72 -40.54 36.29
CA LYS A 106 9.22 -40.41 37.69
C LYS A 106 10.75 -40.35 37.75
N ALA A 107 11.26 -39.24 38.25
CA ALA A 107 12.32 -39.23 39.25
C ALA A 107 11.77 -38.48 40.50
N LYS A 108 12.31 -38.74 41.70
CA LYS A 108 11.76 -38.23 42.98
C LYS A 108 12.87 -37.67 43.91
N PRO A 109 12.54 -36.98 45.03
CA PRO A 109 13.27 -35.79 45.46
C PRO A 109 14.16 -35.99 46.70
N LYS A 110 14.75 -34.88 47.19
CA LYS A 110 15.29 -34.74 48.56
C LYS A 110 14.44 -33.79 49.41
N GLN A 111 14.58 -33.91 50.72
CA GLN A 111 13.75 -33.25 51.74
C GLN A 111 14.48 -32.08 52.42
N LYS A 112 13.71 -31.13 53.00
CA LYS A 112 13.79 -30.84 54.45
C LYS A 112 12.49 -30.23 54.98
N LYS A 113 12.36 -30.28 56.31
CA LYS A 113 11.25 -29.82 57.17
C LYS A 113 11.42 -28.32 57.51
N GLU A 114 10.48 -27.59 58.13
CA GLU A 114 9.13 -27.84 58.72
C GLU A 114 8.20 -26.69 58.21
N GLY A 115 6.91 -26.47 58.55
CA GLY A 115 6.04 -27.08 59.56
C GLY A 115 4.58 -26.56 59.49
N LEU A 116 3.96 -26.30 60.65
CA LEU A 116 2.54 -25.93 60.85
C LEU A 116 2.44 -24.57 61.61
N ALA A 117 1.31 -23.85 61.75
CA ALA A 117 -0.10 -24.23 61.64
C ALA A 117 -1.07 -23.09 61.19
N THR A 118 -2.26 -23.49 60.73
CA THR A 118 -3.53 -22.71 60.65
C THR A 118 -4.42 -23.05 61.88
N PRO A 119 -5.69 -22.59 62.09
CA PRO A 119 -6.65 -21.82 61.24
C PRO A 119 -7.34 -20.64 62.00
N ALA A 120 -8.59 -20.23 61.72
CA ALA A 120 -9.13 -19.48 60.55
C ALA A 120 -10.65 -19.17 60.83
N VAL A 121 -11.44 -18.91 59.76
CA VAL A 121 -12.93 -18.83 59.69
C VAL A 121 -13.59 -17.46 59.96
N SER A 122 -14.66 -17.18 59.19
CA SER A 122 -15.58 -16.02 59.22
C SER A 122 -14.98 -14.66 58.77
N GLY A 123 -15.76 -13.73 58.20
CA GLY A 123 -17.18 -13.76 57.81
C GLY A 123 -17.69 -12.34 57.57
N ALA A 124 -18.51 -12.10 56.56
CA ALA A 124 -18.99 -10.75 56.23
C ALA A 124 -20.25 -10.37 57.03
N GLU A 125 -20.41 -9.09 57.40
CA GLU A 125 -21.48 -8.20 56.88
C GLU A 125 -21.44 -6.75 57.45
N SER A 126 -22.03 -5.85 56.66
CA SER A 126 -22.78 -4.63 57.03
C SER A 126 -22.19 -3.46 57.87
N ALA A 127 -22.30 -2.28 57.24
CA ALA A 127 -22.89 -1.02 57.77
C ALA A 127 -22.06 -0.01 58.60
N GLU A 128 -22.39 1.27 58.38
CA GLU A 128 -21.89 2.49 59.01
C GLU A 128 -22.55 2.74 60.40
N PRO A 129 -22.09 3.75 61.16
CA PRO A 129 -22.91 4.97 61.22
C PRO A 129 -22.13 6.31 61.21
N SER A 130 -22.89 7.39 61.05
CA SER A 130 -22.45 8.79 60.91
C SER A 130 -22.31 9.59 62.22
N GLY A 131 -21.41 10.58 62.24
CA GLY A 131 -21.37 11.72 63.20
C GLY A 131 -20.01 12.45 63.13
N ALA A 132 -19.82 13.77 62.97
CA ALA A 132 -20.61 15.02 63.00
C ALA A 132 -20.36 15.94 64.22
N GLU A 133 -19.25 16.69 64.17
CA GLU A 133 -18.94 17.97 64.87
C GLU A 133 -18.06 18.78 63.88
N ASP A 134 -18.18 20.08 63.55
CA ASP A 134 -18.81 21.31 64.09
C ASP A 134 -17.89 22.23 64.94
N VAL A 135 -17.28 23.25 64.30
CA VAL A 135 -16.61 24.42 64.92
C VAL A 135 -16.74 25.67 64.02
N VAL A 136 -16.65 26.87 64.62
CA VAL A 136 -17.13 28.19 64.11
C VAL A 136 -16.00 29.20 63.78
N LEU A 137 -16.37 30.27 63.04
CA LEU A 137 -15.62 31.43 62.50
C LEU A 137 -14.45 32.09 63.29
N GLY A 138 -13.54 32.73 62.53
CA GLY A 138 -12.62 33.84 62.88
C GLY A 138 -11.35 33.78 61.98
N ASP A 139 -11.01 34.68 61.04
CA ASP A 139 -10.92 36.16 60.92
C ASP A 139 -9.48 36.73 61.12
N ALA A 140 -9.08 37.65 60.24
CA ALA A 140 -7.92 38.57 60.22
C ALA A 140 -6.42 38.07 60.21
N SER A 141 -5.86 37.84 59.01
CA SER A 141 -4.52 38.29 58.51
C SER A 141 -4.33 37.76 57.07
N ASP A 142 -4.10 38.54 56.00
CA ASP A 142 -2.97 39.41 55.67
C ASP A 142 -1.64 38.65 55.48
N GLU A 143 -1.43 38.06 54.28
CA GLU A 143 -0.11 37.66 53.74
C GLU A 143 -0.16 37.35 52.22
N GLU A 144 0.63 38.13 51.45
CA GLU A 144 1.35 37.87 50.17
C GLU A 144 0.68 37.36 48.85
N GLU A 145 1.40 37.70 47.76
CA GLU A 145 1.16 37.49 46.31
C GLU A 145 1.66 36.08 45.82
N PRO A 146 1.56 35.64 44.54
CA PRO A 146 1.36 36.43 43.30
C PRO A 146 0.41 35.88 42.20
N GLU A 147 0.01 36.77 41.28
CA GLU A 147 -0.23 36.41 39.87
C GLU A 147 1.04 36.65 39.01
N GLU A 148 1.03 36.10 37.79
CA GLU A 148 1.96 36.29 36.65
C GLU A 148 2.98 35.17 36.36
N LEU A 149 2.74 34.49 35.22
CA LEU A 149 3.63 33.49 34.61
C LEU A 149 4.12 33.95 33.21
N PHE A 150 4.51 35.23 33.08
CA PHE A 150 5.12 35.78 31.86
C PHE A 150 6.19 36.83 32.20
N PRO A 151 7.44 36.43 32.47
CA PRO A 151 8.54 37.37 32.66
C PRO A 151 9.07 37.86 31.30
N ASP A 152 8.83 39.15 30.99
CA ASP A 152 9.62 39.89 30.00
C ASP A 152 10.16 41.19 30.65
N PHE A 153 11.36 41.61 30.27
CA PHE A 153 12.21 42.47 31.10
C PHE A 153 11.99 43.98 30.93
N GLY A 154 12.08 44.76 32.03
CA GLY A 154 12.46 46.17 31.88
C GLY A 154 12.41 47.10 33.10
N LYS A 155 13.61 47.52 33.55
CA LYS A 155 13.98 48.72 34.36
C LYS A 155 14.04 48.55 35.89
N SER A 156 15.00 49.17 36.59
CA SER A 156 16.25 49.82 36.14
C SER A 156 17.22 50.06 37.30
N THR A 157 18.51 49.74 37.09
CA THR A 157 19.63 50.48 37.68
C THR A 157 20.66 50.79 36.58
N THR A 158 21.29 51.96 36.64
CA THR A 158 22.13 52.49 35.57
C THR A 158 23.62 52.27 35.80
N THR A 159 24.27 51.57 34.87
CA THR A 159 25.68 51.79 34.52
C THR A 159 25.81 51.90 33.00
N ASN A 160 26.36 53.02 32.52
CA ASN A 160 26.60 53.21 31.10
C ASN A 160 27.93 52.55 30.71
N ASN A 161 27.87 51.44 29.98
CA ASN A 161 28.84 51.12 28.94
C ASN A 161 28.11 50.36 27.83
N ARG A 162 28.25 50.84 26.60
CA ARG A 162 27.48 50.37 25.46
C ARG A 162 28.42 49.64 24.50
N GLU A 163 28.67 48.36 24.79
CA GLU A 163 29.42 47.46 23.89
C GLU A 163 28.90 47.64 22.46
N THR A 164 29.82 47.93 21.55
CA THR A 164 29.53 48.04 20.13
C THR A 164 29.36 46.65 19.53
N ARG A 165 28.69 46.58 18.37
CA ARG A 165 28.48 45.31 17.66
C ARG A 165 29.79 44.54 17.41
N LYS A 166 30.90 45.27 17.21
CA LYS A 166 32.22 44.70 16.96
C LYS A 166 32.79 43.98 18.19
N GLU A 167 32.67 44.56 19.38
CA GLU A 167 33.10 43.93 20.64
C GLU A 167 32.29 42.65 20.93
N ARG A 168 31.00 42.61 20.54
CA ARG A 168 30.18 41.40 20.65
C ARG A 168 30.59 40.30 19.65
N GLU A 169 30.96 40.66 18.42
CA GLU A 169 31.52 39.73 17.42
C GLU A 169 32.89 39.20 17.88
N GLU A 170 33.77 40.06 18.42
CA GLU A 170 35.09 39.70 18.95
C GLU A 170 35.00 38.81 20.21
N ARG A 171 34.01 39.05 21.07
CA ARG A 171 33.72 38.21 22.25
C ARG A 171 33.13 36.84 21.91
N LEU A 172 32.25 36.78 20.90
CA LEU A 172 31.74 35.51 20.37
C LEU A 172 32.85 34.70 19.69
N ARG A 173 33.71 35.37 18.92
CA ARG A 173 34.91 34.76 18.34
C ARG A 173 35.81 34.17 19.42
N LYS A 174 36.11 34.91 20.49
CA LYS A 174 36.96 34.40 21.57
C LYS A 174 36.35 33.20 22.29
N MET A 175 35.03 33.17 22.46
CA MET A 175 34.30 31.99 22.97
C MET A 175 34.28 30.78 22.01
N MET A 176 34.78 30.92 20.78
CA MET A 176 35.06 29.82 19.85
C MET A 176 36.57 29.58 19.65
N GLU A 177 37.42 30.33 20.34
CA GLU A 177 38.89 30.17 20.36
C GLU A 177 39.39 29.72 21.75
N ASP A 178 38.55 29.78 22.80
CA ASP A 178 38.84 29.36 24.18
C ASP A 178 38.33 27.91 24.51
N ASP A 179 37.75 27.17 23.54
CA ASP A 179 36.99 25.91 23.76
C ASP A 179 37.68 24.65 23.14
N ASP A 180 38.95 24.77 22.70
CA ASP A 180 39.69 23.78 21.86
C ASP A 180 41.04 23.28 22.48
N ASP A 181 41.37 23.62 23.74
CA ASP A 181 42.68 23.34 24.40
C ASP A 181 42.60 22.28 25.56
N GLU A 182 42.75 20.98 25.22
CA GLU A 182 43.22 19.80 26.03
C GLU A 182 42.79 18.51 25.26
N ASP A 183 43.59 17.50 24.91
CA ASP A 183 45.03 17.17 24.84
C ASP A 183 45.13 16.04 23.74
N GLU A 184 46.23 15.58 23.10
CA GLU A 184 47.68 15.54 23.32
C GLU A 184 48.41 15.52 21.93
N GLU A 185 49.73 15.36 21.91
CA GLU A 185 50.67 15.23 20.76
C GLU A 185 50.44 13.98 19.84
N MET A 186 50.99 13.77 18.60
CA MET A 186 51.80 14.44 17.54
C MET A 186 51.99 13.40 16.36
N PRO A 187 52.63 13.66 15.18
CA PRO A 187 52.94 14.92 14.43
C PRO A 187 52.61 14.92 12.90
N ASP A 188 52.44 16.13 12.34
CA ASP A 188 52.88 16.66 11.00
C ASP A 188 52.62 15.90 9.65
N VAL A 189 51.98 16.60 8.68
CA VAL A 189 52.47 16.80 7.29
C VAL A 189 51.62 17.88 6.54
N SER A 190 52.28 18.98 6.18
CA SER A 190 51.97 20.07 5.20
C SER A 190 50.59 20.25 4.51
N GLU A 191 50.12 21.51 4.47
CA GLU A 191 49.00 22.05 3.65
C GLU A 191 49.20 21.94 2.10
N PRO A 192 48.17 22.28 1.28
CA PRO A 192 48.12 23.66 0.75
C PRO A 192 46.73 24.31 0.54
N SER A 193 46.62 25.59 0.94
CA SER A 193 45.88 26.73 0.34
C SER A 193 44.49 26.58 -0.34
N ALA A 194 43.55 27.44 0.10
CA ALA A 194 42.17 27.59 -0.39
C ALA A 194 41.98 28.31 -1.76
N GLU A 195 40.76 28.20 -2.31
CA GLU A 195 40.14 29.24 -3.17
C GLU A 195 38.60 29.24 -3.00
N GLU A 196 37.93 30.38 -3.19
CA GLU A 196 36.49 30.58 -2.88
C GLU A 196 35.52 30.49 -4.08
N GLU A 197 34.28 30.08 -3.78
CA GLU A 197 32.99 30.26 -4.48
C GLU A 197 32.92 30.44 -6.02
N LYS A 198 32.08 29.60 -6.63
CA LYS A 198 31.09 30.07 -7.62
C LYS A 198 29.82 29.23 -7.69
N THR A 199 28.72 29.90 -7.98
CA THR A 199 27.37 29.37 -8.19
C THR A 199 27.30 28.35 -9.33
N ILE A 200 26.56 27.25 -9.12
CA ILE A 200 26.19 26.31 -10.19
C ILE A 200 24.82 26.70 -10.75
N ASP A 201 24.80 27.05 -12.04
CA ASP A 201 23.60 27.24 -12.85
C ASP A 201 23.26 25.93 -13.61
N GLN A 202 22.23 25.96 -14.45
CA GLN A 202 21.65 24.79 -15.15
C GLN A 202 22.66 23.95 -15.97
N PRO A 203 22.43 22.63 -16.09
CA PRO A 203 23.32 21.73 -16.84
C PRO A 203 23.33 22.02 -18.35
N ALA A 204 24.54 22.12 -18.91
CA ALA A 204 24.80 22.38 -20.33
C ALA A 204 24.48 21.16 -21.25
N PRO A 205 24.19 21.38 -22.55
CA PRO A 205 23.86 20.30 -23.48
C PRO A 205 25.04 19.37 -23.79
N LYS A 206 24.72 18.10 -24.09
CA LYS A 206 25.69 17.05 -24.45
C LYS A 206 26.53 17.46 -25.66
N GLN A 207 27.86 17.30 -25.57
CA GLN A 207 28.76 17.50 -26.71
C GLN A 207 28.68 16.31 -27.68
N GLU A 208 28.66 16.60 -28.99
CA GLU A 208 28.81 15.59 -30.04
C GLU A 208 30.28 15.25 -30.29
N LEU A 209 30.58 13.98 -30.58
CA LEU A 209 31.92 13.49 -30.87
C LEU A 209 32.44 14.04 -32.21
N LYS A 210 33.65 14.58 -32.22
CA LYS A 210 34.27 15.18 -33.42
C LYS A 210 35.01 14.15 -34.26
N GLN A 211 34.92 14.33 -35.58
CA GLN A 211 35.65 13.54 -36.58
C GLN A 211 36.30 14.49 -37.59
N GLU A 212 37.59 14.27 -37.86
CA GLU A 212 38.33 15.01 -38.89
C GLU A 212 38.75 14.07 -40.02
N ILE A 213 38.62 14.55 -41.27
CA ILE A 213 38.95 13.81 -42.49
C ILE A 213 39.82 14.70 -43.36
N THR A 214 40.97 14.19 -43.80
CA THR A 214 41.81 14.85 -44.81
C THR A 214 42.03 13.93 -46.01
N VAL A 215 42.10 14.53 -47.19
CA VAL A 215 42.27 13.83 -48.47
C VAL A 215 43.45 14.42 -49.21
N SER A 216 44.46 13.59 -49.46
CA SER A 216 45.58 13.91 -50.34
C SER A 216 45.97 12.65 -51.12
N GLY A 217 46.47 12.82 -52.35
CA GLY A 217 46.90 11.70 -53.19
C GLY A 217 45.83 10.65 -53.51
N GLY A 218 44.53 10.99 -53.43
CA GLY A 218 43.43 10.09 -53.77
C GLY A 218 43.09 9.01 -52.74
N ARG A 219 43.63 9.07 -51.51
CA ARG A 219 43.23 8.18 -50.40
C ARG A 219 42.60 8.97 -49.26
N ARG A 220 41.59 8.39 -48.61
CA ARG A 220 40.93 8.96 -47.42
C ARG A 220 41.64 8.49 -46.16
N ARG A 221 41.91 9.42 -45.24
CA ARG A 221 42.38 9.13 -43.87
C ARG A 221 41.61 10.02 -42.91
N GLY A 222 41.25 9.46 -41.76
CA GLY A 222 40.48 10.20 -40.75
C GLY A 222 40.90 9.85 -39.34
N ARG A 223 40.59 10.76 -38.41
CA ARG A 223 40.69 10.56 -36.97
C ARG A 223 39.33 10.76 -36.33
N ARG A 224 38.99 9.90 -35.38
CA ARG A 224 37.77 9.97 -34.55
C ARG A 224 38.16 9.90 -33.07
N GLN A 225 37.43 10.57 -32.19
CA GLN A 225 37.51 10.27 -30.76
C GLN A 225 36.74 8.99 -30.44
N VAL A 226 37.34 8.15 -29.60
CA VAL A 226 36.76 6.91 -29.07
C VAL A 226 37.10 6.81 -27.59
N MET A 227 36.08 6.67 -26.74
CA MET A 227 36.29 6.40 -25.32
C MET A 227 37.04 5.08 -25.15
N LYS A 228 38.13 5.08 -24.38
CA LYS A 228 38.85 3.86 -24.02
C LYS A 228 38.96 3.74 -22.52
N LYS A 229 38.54 2.58 -22.00
CA LYS A 229 38.69 2.21 -20.59
C LYS A 229 40.17 1.96 -20.29
N LYS A 230 40.69 2.69 -19.31
CA LYS A 230 42.03 2.53 -18.76
C LYS A 230 41.90 2.18 -17.28
N THR A 231 42.42 1.03 -16.90
CA THR A 231 42.56 0.64 -15.50
C THR A 231 43.73 1.41 -14.89
N VAL A 232 43.49 2.10 -13.78
CA VAL A 232 44.50 2.88 -13.06
C VAL A 232 44.91 2.11 -11.80
N LYS A 233 46.18 2.25 -11.40
CA LYS A 233 46.72 1.69 -10.16
C LYS A 233 46.65 2.73 -9.04
N ASP A 234 46.58 2.25 -7.80
CA ASP A 234 46.86 3.06 -6.61
C ASP A 234 48.30 3.62 -6.62
N GLU A 235 48.56 4.61 -5.75
CA GLU A 235 49.84 5.33 -5.68
C GLU A 235 51.01 4.44 -5.18
N GLU A 236 50.68 3.33 -4.52
CA GLU A 236 51.64 2.29 -4.11
C GLU A 236 51.91 1.24 -5.21
N GLY A 237 51.22 1.35 -6.35
CA GLY A 237 51.52 0.62 -7.58
C GLY A 237 50.98 -0.81 -7.64
N TYR A 238 50.00 -1.17 -6.82
CA TYR A 238 49.32 -2.47 -6.86
C TYR A 238 47.99 -2.41 -7.65
N LEU A 239 47.21 -3.49 -7.59
CA LEU A 239 45.86 -3.61 -8.13
C LEU A 239 45.02 -4.32 -7.08
N GLY A 240 44.30 -3.55 -6.26
CA GLY A 240 43.34 -4.09 -5.30
C GLY A 240 42.16 -4.82 -5.97
N GLU A 241 41.36 -5.53 -5.17
CA GLU A 241 40.36 -6.50 -5.65
C GLU A 241 39.19 -5.88 -6.47
N ASN A 242 39.05 -4.55 -6.50
CA ASN A 242 38.18 -3.82 -7.43
C ASN A 242 38.94 -2.63 -8.05
N PRO A 243 39.60 -2.79 -9.21
CA PRO A 243 40.43 -1.74 -9.79
C PRO A 243 39.60 -0.73 -10.60
N LEU A 244 39.76 0.55 -10.27
CA LEU A 244 39.05 1.66 -10.93
C LEU A 244 39.37 1.73 -12.44
N THR A 245 38.32 1.81 -13.26
CA THR A 245 38.42 1.94 -14.72
C THR A 245 37.85 3.28 -15.18
N VAL A 246 38.72 4.15 -15.67
CA VAL A 246 38.37 5.49 -16.17
C VAL A 246 38.20 5.44 -17.68
N GLU A 247 37.19 6.11 -18.23
CA GLU A 247 37.00 6.27 -19.68
C GLU A 247 37.57 7.61 -20.16
N GLU A 248 38.64 7.59 -20.96
CA GLU A 248 39.24 8.78 -21.55
C GLU A 248 38.97 8.85 -23.07
N PRO A 249 38.68 10.05 -23.64
CA PRO A 249 38.41 10.23 -25.07
C PRO A 249 39.69 10.22 -25.92
N SER A 250 40.10 9.04 -26.36
CA SER A 250 41.32 8.82 -27.16
C SER A 250 41.11 9.08 -28.66
N TRP A 251 42.13 9.62 -29.35
CA TRP A 251 42.10 9.80 -30.81
C TRP A 251 42.58 8.54 -31.55
N GLU A 252 41.71 7.97 -32.38
CA GLU A 252 42.00 6.79 -33.20
C GLU A 252 42.00 7.15 -34.69
N SER A 253 43.08 6.81 -35.40
CA SER A 253 43.20 7.00 -36.84
C SER A 253 42.78 5.76 -37.61
N PHE A 254 41.89 5.91 -38.59
CA PHE A 254 41.49 4.83 -39.49
C PHE A 254 41.96 5.07 -40.94
N SER A 255 42.16 3.97 -41.65
CA SER A 255 42.55 3.91 -43.06
C SER A 255 41.66 2.87 -43.75
N GLU A 256 41.07 3.20 -44.89
CA GLU A 256 40.27 2.24 -45.67
C GLU A 256 41.19 1.26 -46.41
N ASP A 257 41.63 0.19 -45.73
CA ASP A 257 42.26 -1.02 -46.33
C ASP A 257 42.37 -2.19 -45.30
N GLU A 258 41.25 -2.63 -44.70
CA GLU A 258 41.16 -3.93 -43.99
C GLU A 258 39.84 -4.68 -44.31
N PRO A 259 39.83 -6.03 -44.33
CA PRO A 259 38.78 -6.81 -44.98
C PRO A 259 37.54 -7.09 -44.13
N ALA A 260 36.37 -7.16 -44.77
CA ALA A 260 35.09 -7.41 -44.11
C ALA A 260 34.84 -8.90 -43.75
N PRO A 261 34.24 -9.21 -42.58
CA PRO A 261 33.81 -10.56 -42.23
C PRO A 261 32.60 -11.03 -43.09
N PRO A 262 32.42 -12.34 -43.31
CA PRO A 262 31.54 -12.86 -44.35
C PRO A 262 30.04 -12.79 -44.03
N PRO A 263 29.17 -12.52 -45.03
CA PRO A 263 27.73 -12.37 -44.82
C PRO A 263 27.01 -13.71 -44.63
N LYS A 264 26.20 -13.82 -43.56
CA LYS A 264 25.23 -14.91 -43.39
C LYS A 264 24.05 -14.71 -44.36
N LYS A 265 23.74 -15.73 -45.16
CA LYS A 265 22.70 -15.68 -46.20
C LYS A 265 21.29 -15.70 -45.62
N LYS A 266 20.39 -14.86 -46.14
CA LYS A 266 18.94 -15.13 -46.15
C LYS A 266 18.59 -15.99 -47.37
N PRO A 267 17.69 -16.98 -47.27
CA PRO A 267 17.14 -17.66 -48.44
C PRO A 267 15.96 -16.86 -49.02
N ALA A 268 15.94 -16.66 -50.34
CA ALA A 268 14.77 -16.15 -51.04
C ALA A 268 14.66 -16.72 -52.46
N LEU A 269 13.42 -17.07 -52.80
CA LEU A 269 12.83 -17.43 -54.08
C LEU A 269 13.61 -17.03 -55.36
N SER A 270 13.76 -17.99 -56.27
CA SER A 270 13.93 -17.71 -57.70
C SER A 270 13.06 -18.66 -58.53
N ALA A 271 12.50 -18.15 -59.62
CA ALA A 271 11.66 -18.90 -60.55
C ALA A 271 12.05 -18.57 -62.00
N PRO A 272 12.24 -19.57 -62.88
CA PRO A 272 12.34 -19.35 -64.32
C PRO A 272 11.18 -19.97 -65.12
N LYS A 273 10.79 -19.32 -66.21
CA LYS A 273 9.94 -19.90 -67.28
C LYS A 273 10.82 -20.67 -68.27
N GLY A 274 10.33 -21.73 -68.95
CA GLY A 274 10.97 -22.14 -70.22
C GLY A 274 10.89 -23.60 -70.74
N LYS A 275 9.70 -24.19 -70.87
CA LYS A 275 9.32 -25.24 -71.87
C LYS A 275 10.33 -26.33 -72.35
N ALA A 276 9.91 -27.59 -72.13
CA ALA A 276 9.63 -28.65 -73.14
C ALA A 276 10.53 -29.90 -73.27
N GLY A 277 9.87 -31.08 -73.29
CA GLY A 277 10.34 -32.31 -73.95
C GLY A 277 10.65 -33.51 -73.05
N GLY A 278 10.15 -34.70 -73.40
CA GLY A 278 10.60 -36.01 -72.83
C GLY A 278 9.51 -36.85 -72.17
N LYS A 279 9.66 -38.20 -72.20
CA LYS A 279 8.75 -39.20 -71.60
C LYS A 279 9.49 -40.22 -70.74
N ALA A 280 8.76 -40.72 -69.73
CA ALA A 280 8.85 -42.05 -69.11
C ALA A 280 10.09 -42.47 -68.29
N GLY A 281 9.83 -43.17 -67.18
CA GLY A 281 10.81 -43.85 -66.33
C GLY A 281 10.19 -44.20 -64.96
N GLN A 282 10.34 -45.44 -64.50
CA GLN A 282 9.90 -45.88 -63.16
C GLN A 282 11.04 -45.76 -62.14
N GLY A 283 10.71 -45.59 -60.85
CA GLY A 283 11.67 -45.75 -59.76
C GLY A 283 11.20 -45.16 -58.44
N SER A 284 10.85 -45.99 -57.46
CA SER A 284 10.56 -45.53 -56.09
C SER A 284 11.84 -45.48 -55.25
N ILE A 285 12.04 -44.40 -54.50
CA ILE A 285 13.15 -44.26 -53.53
C ILE A 285 12.72 -43.65 -52.19
N MET A 286 11.43 -43.72 -51.85
CA MET A 286 10.87 -43.31 -50.54
C MET A 286 11.20 -44.31 -49.42
N SER A 287 12.48 -44.61 -49.20
CA SER A 287 12.93 -45.52 -48.14
C SER A 287 14.28 -45.18 -47.51
N PHE A 288 15.07 -44.23 -48.06
CA PHE A 288 16.43 -43.94 -47.59
C PHE A 288 16.67 -42.56 -46.95
N PHE A 289 15.66 -41.68 -46.87
CA PHE A 289 15.81 -40.35 -46.24
C PHE A 289 15.16 -40.21 -44.85
N SER A 290 14.54 -41.26 -44.31
CA SER A 290 13.83 -41.22 -43.02
C SER A 290 14.71 -41.44 -41.78
N LYS A 291 16.05 -41.48 -41.93
CA LYS A 291 17.02 -41.59 -40.83
C LYS A 291 18.21 -40.65 -41.03
N ASN A 292 18.02 -39.37 -40.66
CA ASN A 292 19.02 -38.46 -40.07
C ASN A 292 18.45 -37.02 -39.92
N ARG A 293 17.41 -36.86 -39.08
CA ARG A 293 16.91 -35.56 -38.60
C ARG A 293 16.49 -35.62 -37.12
N THR A 294 17.42 -36.00 -36.26
CA THR A 294 17.22 -36.13 -34.80
C THR A 294 18.46 -35.63 -34.06
N ALA A 295 18.87 -34.37 -34.31
CA ALA A 295 20.04 -33.72 -33.69
C ALA A 295 20.02 -32.18 -33.80
N GLY A 296 18.84 -31.54 -33.76
CA GLY A 296 18.75 -30.08 -33.90
C GLY A 296 17.35 -29.56 -34.17
N LEU A 297 16.50 -29.55 -33.13
CA LEU A 297 15.22 -28.82 -33.08
C LEU A 297 14.63 -28.74 -31.64
N GLN A 298 15.43 -28.99 -30.59
CA GLN A 298 14.96 -28.96 -29.19
C GLN A 298 15.16 -27.61 -28.49
N ASP A 299 15.99 -26.72 -29.03
CA ASP A 299 16.28 -25.40 -28.45
C ASP A 299 15.25 -24.32 -28.81
N GLU A 300 14.33 -24.58 -29.74
CA GLU A 300 13.47 -23.56 -30.36
C GLU A 300 12.62 -22.76 -29.34
N PRO A 301 11.93 -23.38 -28.35
CA PRO A 301 11.19 -22.62 -27.33
C PRO A 301 12.11 -21.80 -26.39
N ALA A 302 13.33 -22.31 -26.12
CA ALA A 302 14.30 -21.62 -25.26
C ALA A 302 14.97 -20.44 -25.98
N ILE A 303 15.08 -20.50 -27.31
CA ILE A 303 15.52 -19.38 -28.16
C ILE A 303 14.42 -18.34 -28.27
N LEU A 304 13.16 -18.73 -28.47
CA LEU A 304 12.01 -17.83 -28.51
C LEU A 304 11.84 -17.08 -27.17
N ARG A 305 12.00 -17.78 -26.02
CA ARG A 305 12.00 -17.15 -24.69
C ARG A 305 13.09 -16.08 -24.48
N ARG A 306 14.21 -16.15 -25.20
CA ARG A 306 15.28 -15.12 -25.18
C ARG A 306 14.99 -13.93 -26.11
N ALA A 307 13.97 -14.03 -26.95
CA ALA A 307 13.53 -12.96 -27.85
C ALA A 307 12.26 -12.24 -27.35
N CYS A 308 11.76 -12.61 -26.17
CA CYS A 308 10.63 -11.95 -25.54
C CYS A 308 10.97 -10.50 -25.17
N PRO A 309 10.09 -9.52 -25.47
CA PRO A 309 10.28 -8.15 -25.05
C PRO A 309 10.15 -8.03 -23.53
N ASP A 310 10.80 -7.01 -22.96
CA ASP A 310 10.44 -6.53 -21.62
C ASP A 310 8.97 -6.09 -21.60
N TYR A 311 8.24 -6.48 -20.56
CA TYR A 311 6.80 -6.24 -20.48
C TYR A 311 6.45 -4.81 -20.04
N VAL A 312 7.32 -4.10 -19.31
CA VAL A 312 7.12 -2.65 -19.06
C VAL A 312 7.05 -1.94 -20.40
N SER A 313 8.08 -2.13 -21.23
CA SER A 313 8.19 -1.59 -22.58
C SER A 313 7.01 -2.01 -23.47
N TYR A 314 6.64 -3.30 -23.44
CA TYR A 314 5.50 -3.83 -24.21
C TYR A 314 4.18 -3.15 -23.84
N SER A 315 3.86 -3.04 -22.54
CA SER A 315 2.58 -2.50 -22.06
C SER A 315 2.30 -1.05 -22.48
N THR A 316 3.33 -0.28 -22.85
CA THR A 316 3.18 1.13 -23.28
C THR A 316 2.66 1.31 -24.71
N VAL A 317 2.59 0.26 -25.53
CA VAL A 317 2.23 0.36 -26.95
C VAL A 317 1.07 -0.58 -27.35
N PRO A 318 0.23 -0.21 -28.33
CA PRO A 318 -0.92 -1.02 -28.73
C PRO A 318 -0.53 -2.17 -29.68
N HIS A 319 -1.06 -3.37 -29.43
CA HIS A 319 -0.87 -4.55 -30.27
C HIS A 319 -2.17 -5.09 -30.89
N SER A 320 -2.04 -5.69 -32.07
CA SER A 320 -3.10 -6.50 -32.70
C SER A 320 -3.14 -7.92 -32.12
N PRO A 321 -4.31 -8.59 -32.06
CA PRO A 321 -5.60 -8.17 -32.59
C PRO A 321 -6.31 -7.13 -31.69
N TYR A 322 -6.94 -6.15 -32.32
CA TYR A 322 -7.79 -5.19 -31.62
C TYR A 322 -9.19 -5.76 -31.40
N SER A 323 -9.91 -5.26 -30.39
CA SER A 323 -11.25 -5.72 -30.01
C SER A 323 -12.31 -5.67 -31.13
N GLY A 324 -12.21 -4.69 -32.04
CA GLY A 324 -13.28 -4.35 -32.98
C GLY A 324 -14.57 -3.83 -32.31
N GLY A 325 -14.44 -3.24 -31.11
CA GLY A 325 -15.45 -2.42 -30.43
C GLY A 325 -15.24 -0.90 -30.66
N PRO A 326 -16.07 -0.02 -30.05
CA PRO A 326 -15.99 1.43 -30.24
C PRO A 326 -14.70 2.09 -29.76
N LEU A 327 -14.06 1.58 -28.70
CA LEU A 327 -12.73 2.04 -28.24
C LEU A 327 -11.61 1.36 -29.03
N ASN A 328 -11.91 0.20 -29.63
CA ASN A 328 -10.97 -0.65 -30.38
C ASN A 328 -9.71 -0.99 -29.56
N LEU A 329 -9.89 -1.41 -28.30
CA LEU A 329 -8.80 -1.70 -27.38
C LEU A 329 -7.82 -2.75 -27.92
N PRO A 330 -6.50 -2.60 -27.68
CA PRO A 330 -5.48 -3.52 -28.16
C PRO A 330 -5.41 -4.83 -27.36
N PHE A 331 -4.75 -5.83 -27.94
CA PHE A 331 -4.26 -7.00 -27.22
C PHE A 331 -3.05 -6.61 -26.35
N GLN A 332 -2.92 -7.18 -25.15
CA GLN A 332 -1.75 -6.96 -24.29
C GLN A 332 -1.23 -8.22 -23.57
N ARG A 333 -1.74 -9.41 -23.89
CA ARG A 333 -1.09 -10.64 -23.40
C ARG A 333 0.23 -10.87 -24.15
N PRO A 334 1.30 -11.34 -23.49
CA PRO A 334 2.49 -11.82 -24.18
C PRO A 334 2.16 -12.95 -25.18
N ALA A 335 3.03 -13.10 -26.19
CA ALA A 335 3.10 -14.31 -27.00
C ALA A 335 3.23 -15.55 -26.08
N THR A 336 2.62 -16.67 -26.46
CA THR A 336 2.45 -17.85 -25.59
C THR A 336 3.76 -18.36 -25.01
N GLU A 337 4.85 -18.30 -25.77
CA GLU A 337 6.19 -18.71 -25.37
C GLU A 337 6.78 -17.81 -24.27
N CYS A 338 6.36 -16.54 -24.25
CA CYS A 338 6.81 -15.49 -23.34
C CYS A 338 6.01 -15.38 -22.04
N ARG A 339 4.90 -16.11 -21.91
CA ARG A 339 4.10 -16.14 -20.67
C ARG A 339 4.91 -16.80 -19.56
N THR A 340 4.99 -16.14 -18.40
CA THR A 340 5.77 -16.63 -17.26
C THR A 340 5.20 -17.91 -16.65
N PHE A 341 3.88 -18.00 -16.59
CA PHE A 341 3.09 -19.15 -16.15
C PHE A 341 1.90 -19.33 -17.10
N SER A 342 1.22 -20.49 -17.08
CA SER A 342 0.01 -20.73 -17.86
C SER A 342 -0.86 -21.81 -17.21
N SER A 343 -2.18 -21.60 -17.19
CA SER A 343 -3.16 -22.52 -16.61
C SER A 343 -4.28 -22.82 -17.61
N PRO A 344 -4.54 -24.09 -17.98
CA PRO A 344 -5.66 -24.44 -18.87
C PRO A 344 -7.04 -24.07 -18.33
N GLU A 345 -7.19 -23.99 -17.01
CA GLU A 345 -8.43 -23.55 -16.36
C GLU A 345 -8.65 -22.03 -16.55
N VAL A 346 -7.57 -21.23 -16.42
CA VAL A 346 -7.61 -19.78 -16.66
C VAL A 346 -7.92 -19.45 -18.13
N GLU A 347 -7.28 -20.15 -19.08
CA GLU A 347 -7.60 -19.98 -20.51
C GLU A 347 -9.08 -20.31 -20.81
N ARG A 348 -9.65 -21.34 -20.16
CA ARG A 348 -11.08 -21.66 -20.30
C ARG A 348 -11.98 -20.55 -19.74
N VAL A 349 -11.67 -20.00 -18.57
CA VAL A 349 -12.44 -18.87 -18.00
C VAL A 349 -12.37 -17.64 -18.92
N ILE A 350 -11.23 -17.38 -19.58
CA ILE A 350 -11.11 -16.32 -20.58
C ILE A 350 -12.06 -16.58 -21.76
N ASP A 351 -12.04 -17.78 -22.33
CA ASP A 351 -12.90 -18.11 -23.48
C ASP A 351 -14.39 -18.13 -23.09
N ASP A 352 -14.76 -18.76 -21.98
CA ASP A 352 -16.13 -18.82 -21.46
C ASP A 352 -16.71 -17.42 -21.20
N VAL A 353 -15.95 -16.52 -20.56
CA VAL A 353 -16.42 -15.18 -20.22
C VAL A 353 -16.41 -14.27 -21.45
N THR A 354 -15.32 -14.24 -22.22
CA THR A 354 -15.16 -13.27 -23.31
C THR A 354 -15.92 -13.64 -24.59
N SER A 355 -16.30 -14.91 -24.78
CA SER A 355 -17.21 -15.32 -25.87
C SER A 355 -18.67 -14.93 -25.61
N ARG A 356 -19.02 -14.62 -24.36
CA ARG A 356 -20.38 -14.27 -23.92
C ARG A 356 -20.62 -12.78 -23.75
N MET A 357 -19.57 -11.96 -23.70
CA MET A 357 -19.68 -10.51 -23.51
C MET A 357 -20.23 -9.82 -24.75
N VAL A 358 -21.21 -8.94 -24.55
CA VAL A 358 -21.79 -8.10 -25.61
C VAL A 358 -20.83 -6.99 -26.01
N ASP A 359 -20.15 -6.41 -25.02
CA ASP A 359 -19.13 -5.37 -25.23
C ASP A 359 -17.76 -6.00 -25.52
N LYS A 360 -17.25 -5.78 -26.73
CA LYS A 360 -15.97 -6.34 -27.19
C LYS A 360 -14.74 -5.67 -26.56
N ASP A 361 -14.84 -4.39 -26.19
CA ASP A 361 -13.76 -3.69 -25.52
C ASP A 361 -13.62 -4.18 -24.08
N LEU A 362 -14.75 -4.40 -23.40
CA LEU A 362 -14.77 -5.06 -22.09
C LEU A 362 -14.25 -6.50 -22.17
N ALA A 363 -14.63 -7.24 -23.22
CA ALA A 363 -14.11 -8.58 -23.48
C ALA A 363 -12.60 -8.60 -23.72
N GLN A 364 -12.07 -7.61 -24.45
CA GLN A 364 -10.62 -7.52 -24.70
C GLN A 364 -9.85 -7.05 -23.46
N LEU A 365 -10.42 -6.16 -22.64
CA LEU A 365 -9.84 -5.76 -21.36
C LEU A 365 -9.81 -6.94 -20.37
N PHE A 366 -10.89 -7.72 -20.25
CA PHE A 366 -10.89 -8.93 -19.42
C PHE A 366 -9.89 -9.99 -19.92
N ARG A 367 -9.81 -10.18 -21.25
CA ARG A 367 -8.82 -11.07 -21.87
C ARG A 367 -7.38 -10.69 -21.55
N ASN A 368 -7.08 -9.39 -21.47
CA ASN A 368 -5.74 -8.90 -21.12
C ASN A 368 -5.49 -8.94 -19.61
N ALA A 369 -6.47 -8.51 -18.81
CA ALA A 369 -6.33 -8.27 -17.38
C ALA A 369 -6.37 -9.55 -16.53
N PHE A 370 -7.34 -10.45 -16.76
CA PHE A 370 -7.50 -11.65 -15.92
C PHE A 370 -6.26 -12.56 -15.87
N PRO A 371 -5.53 -12.85 -16.98
CA PRO A 371 -4.31 -13.63 -16.91
C PRO A 371 -3.05 -12.81 -16.59
N ASN A 372 -3.13 -11.48 -16.42
CA ASN A 372 -1.95 -10.60 -16.45
C ASN A 372 -0.86 -11.01 -15.45
N THR A 373 -1.22 -11.33 -14.20
CA THR A 373 -0.32 -11.88 -13.19
C THR A 373 0.41 -13.14 -13.69
N LEU A 374 -0.33 -14.16 -14.13
CA LEU A 374 0.27 -15.42 -14.59
C LEU A 374 1.12 -15.26 -15.85
N ASP A 375 0.66 -14.43 -16.78
CA ASP A 375 1.35 -14.14 -18.03
C ASP A 375 2.67 -13.39 -17.81
N THR A 376 2.81 -12.56 -16.76
CA THR A 376 3.89 -11.55 -16.68
C THR A 376 4.68 -11.47 -15.37
N THR A 377 4.08 -11.78 -14.20
CA THR A 377 4.69 -11.48 -12.89
C THR A 377 5.26 -12.69 -12.15
N VAL A 378 5.07 -13.91 -12.63
CA VAL A 378 5.61 -15.14 -12.03
C VAL A 378 7.10 -15.26 -12.36
N ARG A 379 7.95 -14.47 -11.70
CA ARG A 379 9.39 -14.39 -12.01
C ARG A 379 10.14 -15.68 -11.69
N TRP A 380 9.70 -16.42 -10.68
CA TRP A 380 10.23 -17.75 -10.34
C TRP A 380 9.17 -18.60 -9.65
N HIS A 381 9.13 -19.90 -9.94
CA HIS A 381 8.37 -20.88 -9.17
C HIS A 381 9.01 -22.27 -9.23
N THR A 382 8.74 -23.11 -8.23
CA THR A 382 9.09 -24.54 -8.21
C THR A 382 8.04 -25.33 -7.42
N ASP A 383 7.93 -26.63 -7.68
CA ASP A 383 7.15 -27.59 -6.89
C ASP A 383 7.97 -28.28 -5.79
N GLY A 384 9.25 -27.91 -5.64
CA GLY A 384 10.20 -28.53 -4.71
C GLY A 384 10.92 -29.76 -5.27
N SER A 385 10.63 -30.21 -6.49
CA SER A 385 11.35 -31.33 -7.13
C SER A 385 12.78 -30.95 -7.55
N THR A 386 13.03 -29.67 -7.84
CA THR A 386 14.36 -29.13 -8.10
C THR A 386 15.19 -29.11 -6.82
N ALA A 387 16.06 -30.09 -6.64
CA ALA A 387 16.91 -30.20 -5.46
C ALA A 387 17.82 -28.96 -5.29
N ALA A 388 17.45 -28.08 -4.36
CA ALA A 388 18.33 -27.02 -3.88
C ALA A 388 19.66 -27.64 -3.40
N LYS A 389 20.79 -27.02 -3.78
CA LYS A 389 22.11 -27.44 -3.30
C LYS A 389 22.14 -27.28 -1.79
N LYS A 390 22.12 -28.39 -1.04
CA LYS A 390 22.08 -28.41 0.43
C LYS A 390 23.32 -27.74 1.04
N THR A 391 23.25 -26.43 1.22
CA THR A 391 24.08 -25.66 2.15
C THR A 391 23.85 -26.22 3.56
N LYS A 392 24.94 -26.47 4.30
CA LYS A 392 24.90 -27.22 5.56
C LYS A 392 24.31 -26.45 6.75
N LYS A 393 23.75 -25.25 6.55
CA LYS A 393 23.17 -24.40 7.60
C LYS A 393 21.64 -24.40 7.63
N ASP A 394 20.99 -24.55 6.48
CA ASP A 394 19.64 -24.00 6.28
C ASP A 394 18.57 -25.10 6.44
N GLY A 395 18.42 -25.55 7.69
CA GLY A 395 17.44 -26.57 8.07
C GLY A 395 16.01 -26.12 7.83
N ALA A 396 15.31 -26.79 6.90
CA ALA A 396 13.91 -26.54 6.50
C ALA A 396 13.59 -25.24 5.76
N GLN A 397 14.56 -24.35 5.50
CA GLN A 397 14.31 -23.14 4.70
C GLN A 397 14.01 -23.46 3.22
N TRP A 398 13.09 -22.73 2.60
CA TRP A 398 12.78 -22.80 1.16
C TRP A 398 12.42 -24.20 0.63
N GLN A 399 11.81 -25.05 1.45
CA GLN A 399 11.38 -26.40 1.04
C GLN A 399 9.96 -26.44 0.47
N GLY A 400 9.63 -27.53 -0.22
CA GLY A 400 8.33 -27.71 -0.89
C GLY A 400 8.15 -26.78 -2.11
N PRO A 401 6.90 -26.56 -2.54
CA PRO A 401 6.60 -25.52 -3.52
C PRO A 401 6.98 -24.14 -3.02
N GLN A 402 7.48 -23.30 -3.92
CA GLN A 402 7.89 -21.90 -3.66
C GLN A 402 7.55 -21.07 -4.90
N SER A 403 7.16 -19.80 -4.76
CA SER A 403 6.79 -18.93 -5.89
C SER A 403 6.97 -17.46 -5.55
N PHE A 404 7.67 -16.74 -6.43
CA PHE A 404 7.98 -15.32 -6.30
C PHE A 404 7.20 -14.53 -7.36
N ILE A 405 6.34 -13.63 -6.89
CA ILE A 405 5.29 -12.96 -7.66
C ILE A 405 5.48 -11.44 -7.51
N VAL A 406 5.95 -10.77 -8.56
CA VAL A 406 6.23 -9.33 -8.48
C VAL A 406 4.99 -8.47 -8.74
N THR A 407 4.99 -7.21 -8.30
CA THR A 407 3.86 -6.28 -8.49
C THR A 407 3.59 -5.96 -9.97
N GLY A 408 4.64 -6.00 -10.79
CA GLY A 408 4.62 -5.76 -12.22
C GLY A 408 5.92 -5.14 -12.71
N ASP A 409 5.85 -3.83 -12.96
CA ASP A 409 6.97 -2.98 -13.39
C ASP A 409 8.15 -2.90 -12.41
N ILE A 410 7.92 -3.15 -11.12
CA ILE A 410 8.96 -3.31 -10.10
C ILE A 410 9.30 -4.80 -9.93
N ASN A 411 10.59 -5.15 -9.94
CA ASN A 411 11.06 -6.54 -9.81
C ASN A 411 11.22 -6.99 -8.33
N ALA A 412 10.20 -6.75 -7.52
CA ALA A 412 10.11 -7.13 -6.11
C ALA A 412 8.69 -7.58 -5.76
N GLU A 413 8.56 -8.38 -4.69
CA GLU A 413 7.27 -8.90 -4.21
C GLU A 413 6.79 -8.12 -2.99
N TRP A 414 5.63 -7.47 -3.10
CA TRP A 414 4.86 -6.97 -1.95
C TRP A 414 3.91 -8.06 -1.45
N LEU A 415 3.83 -8.25 -0.13
CA LEU A 415 2.93 -9.24 0.48
C LEU A 415 1.44 -8.92 0.18
N ARG A 416 1.09 -7.64 0.10
CA ARG A 416 -0.22 -7.13 -0.35
C ARG A 416 -0.50 -7.51 -1.80
N ASP A 417 0.37 -7.07 -2.72
CA ASP A 417 0.15 -7.20 -4.15
C ASP A 417 0.11 -8.66 -4.58
N SER A 418 1.08 -9.50 -4.19
CA SER A 418 1.09 -10.91 -4.61
C SER A 418 -0.13 -11.69 -4.11
N THR A 419 -0.62 -11.36 -2.91
CA THR A 419 -1.87 -11.90 -2.38
C THR A 419 -3.08 -11.51 -3.23
N ASN A 420 -3.26 -10.22 -3.50
CA ASN A 420 -4.39 -9.73 -4.29
C ASN A 420 -4.31 -10.14 -5.76
N GLN A 421 -3.12 -10.23 -6.32
CA GLN A 421 -2.84 -10.74 -7.67
C GLN A 421 -3.31 -12.19 -7.84
N LEU A 422 -3.09 -13.06 -6.84
CA LEU A 422 -3.46 -14.48 -6.87
C LEU A 422 -4.91 -14.78 -6.45
N SER A 423 -5.55 -13.89 -5.68
CA SER A 423 -6.92 -14.09 -5.15
C SER A 423 -7.94 -14.57 -6.19
N GLY A 424 -7.96 -13.96 -7.38
CA GLY A 424 -8.87 -14.31 -8.48
C GLY A 424 -8.66 -15.71 -9.10
N TYR A 425 -7.57 -16.41 -8.74
CA TYR A 425 -7.27 -17.76 -9.22
C TYR A 425 -7.54 -18.85 -8.18
N GLN A 426 -7.77 -18.49 -6.91
CA GLN A 426 -7.94 -19.44 -5.79
C GLN A 426 -8.99 -20.52 -6.08
N ALA A 427 -10.14 -20.15 -6.65
CA ALA A 427 -11.23 -21.07 -6.98
C ALA A 427 -10.82 -22.15 -8.02
N LEU A 428 -9.87 -21.85 -8.91
CA LEU A 428 -9.40 -22.75 -9.96
C LEU A 428 -8.35 -23.75 -9.46
N ALA A 429 -7.73 -23.49 -8.30
CA ALA A 429 -6.64 -24.32 -7.75
C ALA A 429 -7.06 -25.78 -7.50
N LYS A 430 -8.34 -26.06 -7.20
CA LYS A 430 -8.85 -27.45 -7.07
C LYS A 430 -8.74 -28.27 -8.37
N LYS A 431 -8.66 -27.62 -9.54
CA LYS A 431 -8.70 -28.26 -10.86
C LYS A 431 -7.34 -28.25 -11.56
N ASP A 432 -6.55 -27.22 -11.35
CA ASP A 432 -5.20 -27.11 -11.89
C ASP A 432 -4.14 -27.31 -10.79
N LYS A 433 -3.46 -28.46 -10.82
CA LYS A 433 -2.39 -28.78 -9.88
C LYS A 433 -1.17 -27.85 -10.00
N ALA A 434 -0.87 -27.32 -11.19
CA ALA A 434 0.23 -26.37 -11.34
C ALA A 434 -0.13 -25.05 -10.64
N LEU A 435 -1.37 -24.59 -10.79
CA LEU A 435 -1.89 -23.37 -10.15
C LEU A 435 -2.03 -23.54 -8.62
N TYR A 436 -2.45 -24.71 -8.16
CA TYR A 436 -2.39 -25.10 -6.74
C TYR A 436 -0.97 -24.98 -6.19
N ASN A 437 0.01 -25.58 -6.88
CA ASN A 437 1.41 -25.52 -6.47
C ASN A 437 1.98 -24.09 -6.50
N LEU A 438 1.52 -23.23 -7.42
CA LEU A 438 1.90 -21.81 -7.50
C LEU A 438 1.41 -21.04 -6.26
N ILE A 439 0.14 -21.19 -5.90
CA ILE A 439 -0.44 -20.46 -4.75
C ILE A 439 0.08 -21.00 -3.42
N LEU A 440 0.21 -22.32 -3.27
CA LEU A 440 0.90 -22.96 -2.15
C LEU A 440 2.36 -22.48 -2.06
N GLY A 441 3.02 -22.34 -3.20
CA GLY A 441 4.38 -21.79 -3.30
C GLY A 441 4.48 -20.35 -2.82
N ALA A 442 3.53 -19.50 -3.18
CA ALA A 442 3.48 -18.11 -2.70
C ALA A 442 3.27 -18.03 -1.18
N ILE A 443 2.38 -18.86 -0.59
CA ILE A 443 2.20 -18.91 0.88
C ILE A 443 3.51 -19.30 1.58
N ASN A 444 4.23 -20.29 1.04
CA ASN A 444 5.51 -20.73 1.60
C ASN A 444 6.62 -19.67 1.44
N THR A 445 6.64 -18.96 0.31
CA THR A 445 7.60 -17.87 0.04
C THR A 445 7.33 -16.64 0.92
N GLN A 446 6.06 -16.21 1.08
CA GLN A 446 5.69 -15.16 2.01
C GLN A 446 5.97 -15.53 3.48
N ALA A 447 5.80 -16.80 3.87
CA ALA A 447 6.17 -17.26 5.22
C ALA A 447 7.68 -17.07 5.48
N GLU A 448 8.53 -17.36 4.50
CA GLU A 448 9.98 -17.11 4.59
C GLU A 448 10.30 -15.61 4.72
N PHE A 449 9.61 -14.75 3.96
CA PHE A 449 9.75 -13.30 4.06
C PHE A 449 9.35 -12.75 5.45
N VAL A 450 8.17 -13.14 5.96
CA VAL A 450 7.68 -12.74 7.30
C VAL A 450 8.59 -13.22 8.43
N ILE A 451 9.25 -14.38 8.29
CA ILE A 451 10.22 -14.86 9.30
C ILE A 451 11.51 -14.04 9.30
N GLN A 452 11.95 -13.55 8.13
CA GLN A 452 13.21 -12.83 7.97
C GLN A 452 13.08 -11.33 8.32
N SER A 453 12.00 -10.67 7.92
CA SER A 453 11.80 -9.22 8.19
C SER A 453 10.31 -8.83 8.24
N PRO A 454 9.59 -9.13 9.35
CA PRO A 454 8.13 -8.96 9.46
C PRO A 454 7.65 -7.49 9.50
N TYR A 455 8.58 -6.54 9.52
CA TYR A 455 8.30 -5.10 9.48
C TYR A 455 8.33 -4.51 8.07
N CYS A 456 8.66 -5.32 7.05
CA CYS A 456 8.87 -4.85 5.69
C CYS A 456 7.71 -5.21 4.75
N ASN A 457 7.37 -4.29 3.85
CA ASN A 457 6.33 -4.45 2.83
C ASN A 457 6.82 -5.25 1.62
N ALA A 458 8.06 -5.03 1.18
CA ALA A 458 8.58 -5.50 -0.11
C ALA A 458 9.87 -6.34 -0.03
N PHE A 459 9.94 -7.41 -0.83
CA PHE A 459 11.00 -8.41 -0.76
C PHE A 459 11.71 -8.67 -2.10
N GLN A 460 13.00 -8.97 -1.99
CA GLN A 460 13.89 -9.34 -3.10
C GLN A 460 13.58 -10.77 -3.59
N PRO A 461 14.05 -11.16 -4.79
CA PRO A 461 13.92 -12.53 -5.26
C PRO A 461 14.55 -13.55 -4.29
N PRO A 462 13.85 -14.64 -3.92
CA PRO A 462 14.39 -15.67 -3.03
C PRO A 462 15.74 -16.21 -3.53
N PRO A 463 16.75 -16.42 -2.65
CA PRO A 463 18.06 -16.91 -3.07
C PRO A 463 18.05 -18.19 -3.93
N PRO A 464 17.14 -19.18 -3.73
CA PRO A 464 17.03 -20.35 -4.61
C PRO A 464 16.59 -20.06 -6.06
N SER A 465 16.06 -18.87 -6.34
CA SER A 465 15.64 -18.45 -7.70
C SER A 465 16.83 -18.20 -8.63
N GLY A 466 17.99 -17.81 -8.08
CA GLY A 466 19.15 -17.34 -8.85
C GLY A 466 18.97 -15.98 -9.54
N LEU A 467 17.81 -15.34 -9.40
CA LEU A 467 17.57 -13.97 -9.82
C LEU A 467 18.41 -13.01 -8.95
N GLN A 468 18.74 -11.83 -9.48
CA GLN A 468 19.53 -10.84 -8.74
C GLN A 468 18.61 -9.86 -8.00
N PRO A 469 18.94 -9.47 -6.76
CA PRO A 469 18.31 -8.35 -6.07
C PRO A 469 18.35 -7.07 -6.90
N THR A 470 17.34 -6.22 -6.72
CA THR A 470 17.23 -4.91 -7.38
C THR A 470 17.33 -3.81 -6.33
N ALA A 471 18.19 -2.81 -6.55
CA ALA A 471 18.30 -1.67 -5.64
C ALA A 471 17.08 -0.74 -5.80
N ASN A 472 16.49 -0.32 -4.68
CA ASN A 472 15.38 0.65 -4.67
C ASN A 472 15.84 2.11 -4.87
N GLY A 473 17.14 2.38 -4.67
CA GLY A 473 17.75 3.72 -4.81
C GLY A 473 17.55 4.66 -3.61
N GLN A 474 17.07 4.17 -2.47
CA GLN A 474 16.67 4.97 -1.30
C GLN A 474 17.72 4.95 -0.18
N ASP A 475 17.82 6.05 0.57
CA ASP A 475 18.60 6.17 1.82
C ASP A 475 17.65 5.96 3.00
N ASP A 476 17.43 4.68 3.36
CA ASP A 476 16.49 4.24 4.40
C ASP A 476 17.22 3.89 5.70
N LYS A 477 16.83 4.54 6.80
CA LYS A 477 17.31 4.28 8.17
C LYS A 477 16.18 3.64 8.95
N VAL A 478 16.28 2.33 9.18
CA VAL A 478 15.20 1.51 9.72
C VAL A 478 15.67 0.71 10.93
N HIS A 479 14.85 0.69 11.97
CA HIS A 479 14.96 -0.26 13.08
C HIS A 479 13.69 -1.13 13.13
N PRO A 480 13.78 -2.45 13.37
CA PRO A 480 15.00 -3.25 13.38
C PRO A 480 15.71 -3.23 12.03
N ALA A 481 17.04 -3.35 12.02
CA ALA A 481 17.80 -3.38 10.78
C ALA A 481 17.43 -4.62 9.94
N TYR A 482 17.24 -4.42 8.63
CA TYR A 482 16.92 -5.48 7.67
C TYR A 482 18.14 -5.82 6.79
N GLU A 483 18.05 -6.94 6.07
CA GLU A 483 19.07 -7.40 5.12
C GLU A 483 18.70 -6.97 3.68
N PRO A 484 19.43 -6.04 3.03
CA PRO A 484 19.08 -5.52 1.71
C PRO A 484 19.13 -6.54 0.57
N SER A 485 19.77 -7.70 0.76
CA SER A 485 19.69 -8.82 -0.20
C SER A 485 18.42 -9.67 -0.07
N VAL A 486 17.62 -9.45 0.98
CA VAL A 486 16.31 -10.11 1.22
C VAL A 486 15.14 -9.13 1.07
N VAL A 487 15.33 -7.86 1.43
CA VAL A 487 14.29 -6.82 1.47
C VAL A 487 14.51 -5.78 0.38
N PHE A 488 13.43 -5.38 -0.31
CA PHE A 488 13.44 -4.32 -1.32
C PHE A 488 13.05 -2.96 -0.73
N GLU A 489 12.07 -2.95 0.18
CA GLU A 489 11.66 -1.78 0.95
C GLU A 489 11.14 -2.26 2.32
N CYS A 490 11.35 -1.46 3.37
CA CYS A 490 10.93 -1.82 4.72
C CYS A 490 9.98 -0.81 5.37
N LYS A 491 8.94 -0.40 4.63
CA LYS A 491 7.81 0.35 5.21
C LYS A 491 6.90 -0.61 5.99
N TYR A 492 6.58 -0.27 7.24
CA TYR A 492 5.73 -1.13 8.07
C TYR A 492 4.24 -0.87 7.86
N GLU A 493 3.59 -1.91 7.34
CA GLU A 493 2.18 -1.92 6.95
C GLU A 493 1.47 -3.09 7.63
N LEU A 494 0.43 -2.78 8.41
CA LEU A 494 -0.35 -3.80 9.09
C LEU A 494 -1.12 -4.70 8.09
N ASP A 495 -1.49 -4.17 6.93
CA ASP A 495 -2.11 -4.97 5.87
C ASP A 495 -1.15 -5.95 5.22
N SER A 496 0.16 -5.68 5.11
CA SER A 496 1.11 -6.64 4.53
C SER A 496 1.16 -7.94 5.35
N LEU A 497 1.05 -7.85 6.68
CA LEU A 497 0.89 -9.01 7.57
C LEU A 497 -0.53 -9.63 7.52
N ALA A 498 -1.58 -8.81 7.35
CA ALA A 498 -2.94 -9.32 7.20
C ALA A 498 -3.14 -10.08 5.86
N HIS A 499 -2.48 -9.64 4.78
CA HIS A 499 -2.48 -10.28 3.47
C HIS A 499 -1.78 -11.65 3.50
N PHE A 500 -0.66 -11.79 4.22
CA PHE A 500 -0.02 -13.10 4.45
C PHE A 500 -0.98 -14.12 5.08
N LEU A 501 -1.78 -13.71 6.07
CA LEU A 501 -2.83 -14.56 6.64
C LEU A 501 -3.95 -14.81 5.62
N ALA A 502 -4.36 -13.78 4.87
CA ALA A 502 -5.43 -13.85 3.88
C ALA A 502 -5.12 -14.82 2.73
N LEU A 503 -3.88 -14.89 2.25
CA LEU A 503 -3.49 -15.81 1.17
C LEU A 503 -3.71 -17.28 1.59
N GLY A 504 -3.33 -17.61 2.83
CA GLY A 504 -3.54 -18.94 3.42
C GLY A 504 -5.00 -19.25 3.73
N THR A 505 -5.77 -18.30 4.28
CA THR A 505 -7.19 -18.53 4.59
C THR A 505 -8.02 -18.67 3.32
N GLN A 506 -7.81 -17.82 2.30
CA GLN A 506 -8.43 -17.97 0.97
C GLN A 506 -8.07 -19.30 0.30
N PHE A 507 -6.81 -19.75 0.42
CA PHE A 507 -6.40 -21.04 -0.14
C PHE A 507 -7.09 -22.21 0.57
N PHE A 508 -7.22 -22.18 1.90
CA PHE A 508 -8.02 -23.18 2.62
C PHE A 508 -9.51 -23.12 2.23
N GLU A 509 -10.12 -21.93 2.16
CA GLU A 509 -11.52 -21.75 1.76
C GLU A 509 -11.79 -22.33 0.37
N ASN A 510 -10.90 -22.08 -0.59
CA ASN A 510 -11.07 -22.52 -1.98
C ASN A 510 -10.62 -23.96 -2.24
N THR A 511 -9.63 -24.50 -1.52
CA THR A 511 -9.09 -25.86 -1.77
C THR A 511 -9.47 -26.90 -0.71
N GLY A 512 -9.72 -26.49 0.53
CA GLY A 512 -9.79 -27.37 1.70
C GLY A 512 -8.42 -27.88 2.18
N SER A 513 -7.32 -27.42 1.58
CA SER A 513 -5.97 -27.88 1.90
C SER A 513 -5.36 -27.12 3.07
N THR A 514 -4.74 -27.89 3.97
CA THR A 514 -3.96 -27.41 5.13
C THR A 514 -2.46 -27.59 4.90
N GLU A 515 -2.02 -27.93 3.68
CA GLU A 515 -0.64 -28.29 3.34
C GLU A 515 0.38 -27.17 3.63
N PHE A 516 -0.06 -25.91 3.60
CA PHE A 516 0.76 -24.75 3.93
C PHE A 516 1.04 -24.55 5.43
N LEU A 517 0.32 -25.25 6.33
CA LEU A 517 0.51 -25.17 7.79
C LEU A 517 1.76 -25.93 8.27
N THR A 518 2.91 -25.55 7.70
CA THR A 518 4.23 -26.11 7.99
C THR A 518 4.84 -25.50 9.26
N ASP A 519 5.88 -26.13 9.82
CA ASP A 519 6.66 -25.57 10.93
C ASP A 519 7.24 -24.17 10.60
N ARG A 520 7.56 -23.91 9.32
CA ARG A 520 7.94 -22.57 8.84
C ARG A 520 6.75 -21.61 8.95
N TRP A 521 5.58 -21.98 8.44
CA TRP A 521 4.39 -21.13 8.51
C TRP A 521 3.94 -20.83 9.96
N TYR A 522 4.00 -21.81 10.87
CA TYR A 522 3.75 -21.55 12.31
C TYR A 522 4.82 -20.64 12.94
N MET A 523 6.06 -20.69 12.46
CA MET A 523 7.09 -19.73 12.87
C MET A 523 6.79 -18.31 12.33
N ALA A 524 6.31 -18.18 11.08
CA ALA A 524 5.86 -16.91 10.52
C ALA A 524 4.69 -16.31 11.31
N LEU A 525 3.68 -17.12 11.67
CA LEU A 525 2.57 -16.72 12.52
C LEU A 525 3.04 -16.22 13.89
N ASN A 526 3.95 -16.94 14.56
CA ASN A 526 4.54 -16.52 15.83
C ASN A 526 5.36 -15.22 15.72
N THR A 527 6.03 -15.01 14.59
CA THR A 527 6.76 -13.75 14.31
C THR A 527 5.80 -12.58 14.05
N LEU A 528 4.72 -12.81 13.29
CA LEU A 528 3.64 -11.84 13.06
C LEU A 528 2.97 -11.42 14.39
N LEU A 529 2.63 -12.38 15.25
CA LEU A 529 2.00 -12.07 16.55
C LEU A 529 2.89 -11.22 17.45
N LYS A 530 4.22 -11.42 17.43
CA LYS A 530 5.16 -10.55 18.16
C LYS A 530 5.21 -9.12 17.61
N VAL A 531 5.06 -8.94 16.30
CA VAL A 531 4.94 -7.60 15.71
C VAL A 531 3.62 -6.95 16.11
N VAL A 532 2.51 -7.69 16.08
CA VAL A 532 1.21 -7.22 16.59
C VAL A 532 1.31 -6.79 18.07
N ASP A 533 1.92 -7.62 18.93
CA ASP A 533 2.11 -7.30 20.35
C ASP A 533 3.02 -6.08 20.59
N ALA A 534 4.06 -5.90 19.76
CA ALA A 534 4.96 -4.74 19.82
C ALA A 534 4.32 -3.46 19.26
N GLN A 535 3.45 -3.56 18.25
CA GLN A 535 2.82 -2.42 17.58
C GLN A 535 1.46 -2.04 18.18
N SER A 536 0.94 -2.86 19.09
CA SER A 536 -0.12 -2.49 20.03
C SER A 536 0.38 -1.66 21.22
N GLN A 537 1.70 -1.40 21.33
CA GLN A 537 2.26 -0.58 22.41
C GLN A 537 2.03 0.92 22.16
N PRO A 538 1.53 1.66 23.17
CA PRO A 538 1.30 3.10 23.07
C PRO A 538 2.62 3.89 23.03
N THR A 539 2.55 5.19 22.76
CA THR A 539 3.72 6.07 22.82
C THR A 539 4.09 6.43 24.27
N PHE A 540 3.11 6.43 25.18
CA PHE A 540 3.32 6.64 26.61
C PHE A 540 2.58 5.56 27.41
N ASN A 541 3.17 5.10 28.51
CA ASN A 541 2.50 4.17 29.43
C ASN A 541 1.54 4.92 30.38
N ALA A 542 0.78 4.16 31.19
CA ALA A 542 -0.13 4.69 32.22
C ALA A 542 0.55 5.51 33.35
N GLN A 543 1.88 5.67 33.33
CA GLN A 543 2.66 6.56 34.20
C GLN A 543 3.17 7.81 33.46
N GLY A 544 2.75 8.02 32.20
CA GLY A 544 3.19 9.13 31.34
C GLY A 544 4.61 8.99 30.79
N GLN A 545 5.24 7.82 30.93
CA GLN A 545 6.62 7.58 30.51
C GLN A 545 6.65 7.13 29.04
N PHE A 546 7.58 7.67 28.26
CA PHE A 546 7.76 7.30 26.86
C PHE A 546 8.11 5.81 26.70
N VAL A 547 7.41 5.13 25.80
CA VAL A 547 7.64 3.73 25.43
C VAL A 547 8.27 3.70 24.04
N THR A 548 9.53 3.24 23.96
CA THR A 548 10.27 3.15 22.69
C THR A 548 9.59 2.16 21.74
N ASN A 549 9.06 2.67 20.61
CA ASN A 549 8.57 1.83 19.54
C ASN A 549 9.69 0.90 19.02
N GLN A 550 9.38 -0.38 18.83
CA GLN A 550 10.33 -1.35 18.26
C GLN A 550 10.63 -1.06 16.78
N TYR A 551 9.71 -0.42 16.06
CA TYR A 551 9.90 0.00 14.68
C TYR A 551 10.18 1.50 14.59
N THR A 552 11.18 1.87 13.79
CA THR A 552 11.36 3.25 13.30
C THR A 552 11.80 3.25 11.85
N PHE A 553 11.43 4.29 11.10
CA PHE A 553 11.81 4.47 9.69
C PHE A 553 12.03 5.95 9.35
N GLN A 554 13.17 6.26 8.75
CA GLN A 554 13.43 7.57 8.13
C GLN A 554 14.03 7.39 6.73
N ARG A 555 13.48 8.10 5.74
CA ARG A 555 14.02 8.24 4.39
C ARG A 555 14.46 9.67 4.14
N THR A 556 15.56 9.86 3.42
CA THR A 556 15.99 11.18 2.93
C THR A 556 15.16 11.57 1.70
N THR A 557 14.13 12.40 1.90
CA THR A 557 13.10 12.71 0.89
C THR A 557 12.53 14.14 1.02
N THR A 558 11.90 14.65 -0.04
CA THR A 558 11.10 15.88 -0.05
C THR A 558 9.59 15.63 0.06
N ALA A 559 9.15 14.37 -0.07
CA ALA A 559 7.73 14.00 0.03
C ALA A 559 7.36 13.67 1.49
N GLY A 560 6.38 14.40 2.04
CA GLY A 560 5.97 14.25 3.44
C GLY A 560 5.29 12.92 3.79
N THR A 561 4.91 12.11 2.79
CA THR A 561 4.39 10.74 3.00
C THR A 561 5.49 9.66 2.97
N GLU A 562 6.71 9.99 2.52
CA GLU A 562 7.77 9.01 2.30
C GLU A 562 8.67 8.79 3.53
N THR A 563 8.37 9.39 4.69
CA THR A 563 9.18 9.33 5.90
C THR A 563 8.33 9.57 7.15
N LEU A 564 8.78 9.16 8.34
CA LEU A 564 7.99 9.27 9.57
C LEU A 564 8.47 10.41 10.50
N ASN A 565 7.50 11.07 11.13
CA ASN A 565 7.73 12.10 12.16
C ASN A 565 8.48 11.55 13.39
N LEU A 566 8.95 12.47 14.24
CA LEU A 566 9.59 12.19 15.53
C LEU A 566 10.75 11.18 15.43
N ALA A 567 11.78 11.52 14.64
CA ALA A 567 12.97 10.68 14.41
C ALA A 567 12.62 9.25 13.93
N GLY A 568 11.58 9.12 13.11
CA GLY A 568 11.15 7.87 12.52
C GLY A 568 10.13 7.07 13.34
N VAL A 569 9.67 7.55 14.49
CA VAL A 569 8.72 6.85 15.37
C VAL A 569 7.26 6.93 14.85
N GLY A 570 6.93 7.98 14.10
CA GLY A 570 5.55 8.36 13.76
C GLY A 570 4.91 9.27 14.81
N ASN A 571 3.65 9.67 14.59
CA ASN A 571 2.92 10.53 15.52
C ASN A 571 2.48 9.77 16.80
N PRO A 572 2.33 10.44 17.96
CA PRO A 572 2.00 9.78 19.22
C PRO A 572 0.65 9.06 19.20
N LEU A 573 0.60 7.90 19.85
CA LEU A 573 -0.60 7.07 20.04
C LEU A 573 -0.88 6.83 21.52
N ASN A 574 -2.15 6.95 21.91
CA ASN A 574 -2.60 6.81 23.29
C ASN A 574 -2.65 5.34 23.76
N ASP A 575 -2.73 5.13 25.07
CA ASP A 575 -2.91 3.81 25.67
C ASP A 575 -4.39 3.36 25.72
N GLY A 576 -4.61 2.14 26.18
CA GLY A 576 -5.94 1.55 26.38
C GLY A 576 -6.72 1.15 25.12
N THR A 577 -6.33 1.57 23.91
CA THR A 577 -7.16 1.43 22.69
C THR A 577 -7.34 0.00 22.18
N GLY A 578 -6.40 -0.91 22.43
CA GLY A 578 -6.37 -2.25 21.83
C GLY A 578 -6.19 -2.28 20.30
N LEU A 579 -5.92 -1.13 19.66
CA LEU A 579 -5.60 -1.03 18.24
C LEU A 579 -4.09 -1.24 17.99
N ILE A 580 -3.75 -1.70 16.80
CA ILE A 580 -2.39 -1.94 16.34
C ILE A 580 -1.95 -0.76 15.46
N ARG A 581 -0.75 -0.23 15.69
CA ARG A 581 -0.13 0.77 14.80
C ARG A 581 0.06 0.17 13.39
N SER A 582 -0.24 0.96 12.36
CA SER A 582 0.39 0.85 11.04
C SER A 582 1.25 2.08 10.87
N ALA A 583 2.47 1.96 10.35
CA ALA A 583 3.30 3.14 10.11
C ALA A 583 2.96 3.77 8.74
N PHE A 584 2.83 2.91 7.72
CA PHE A 584 2.43 3.24 6.36
C PHE A 584 1.08 2.59 6.00
N ARG A 585 0.57 2.95 4.82
CA ARG A 585 -0.72 2.55 4.24
C ARG A 585 -0.52 1.56 3.08
N PRO A 586 -1.60 0.93 2.58
CA PRO A 586 -1.63 0.20 1.30
C PRO A 586 -1.22 0.99 0.05
N SER A 587 -1.07 2.32 0.14
CA SER A 587 -0.48 3.20 -0.88
C SER A 587 1.02 3.43 -0.70
N ASP A 588 1.65 2.71 0.23
CA ASP A 588 3.03 2.90 0.68
C ASP A 588 3.31 4.32 1.25
N ASP A 589 2.27 5.16 1.46
CA ASP A 589 2.34 6.46 2.14
C ASP A 589 2.29 6.33 3.66
N ALA A 590 2.99 7.21 4.38
CA ALA A 590 2.90 7.32 5.83
C ALA A 590 1.47 7.65 6.33
N THR A 591 1.09 7.04 7.45
CA THR A 591 -0.14 7.38 8.18
C THR A 591 -0.03 8.76 8.84
N ILE A 592 -1.15 9.49 8.95
CA ILE A 592 -1.19 10.74 9.70
C ILE A 592 -1.45 10.41 11.18
N LEU A 593 -2.42 9.55 11.48
CA LEU A 593 -2.61 8.98 12.82
C LEU A 593 -2.45 7.45 12.75
N GLY A 594 -1.50 6.89 13.49
CA GLY A 594 -1.00 5.53 13.31
C GLY A 594 -1.97 4.39 13.63
N PHE A 595 -3.09 4.62 14.33
CA PHE A 595 -4.15 3.61 14.41
C PHE A 595 -5.03 3.70 13.17
N PHE A 596 -4.52 3.12 12.07
CA PHE A 596 -5.18 3.09 10.76
C PHE A 596 -6.26 2.00 10.73
N ILE A 597 -7.52 2.38 10.51
CA ILE A 597 -8.71 1.55 10.81
C ILE A 597 -8.91 0.37 9.83
N PRO A 598 -8.85 0.54 8.49
CA PRO A 598 -9.03 -0.56 7.53
C PRO A 598 -8.15 -1.81 7.75
N PRO A 599 -6.82 -1.73 8.02
CA PRO A 599 -6.02 -2.93 8.27
C PRO A 599 -6.23 -3.51 9.68
N ASN A 600 -6.60 -2.71 10.67
CA ASN A 600 -7.01 -3.23 11.99
C ASN A 600 -8.30 -4.07 11.86
N ALA A 601 -9.28 -3.56 11.10
CA ALA A 601 -10.49 -4.29 10.72
C ALA A 601 -10.15 -5.60 9.97
N MET A 602 -9.28 -5.53 8.95
CA MET A 602 -8.82 -6.68 8.16
C MET A 602 -8.11 -7.74 9.03
N MET A 603 -7.16 -7.31 9.89
CA MET A 603 -6.42 -8.18 10.78
C MET A 603 -7.36 -8.89 11.76
N SER A 604 -8.39 -8.21 12.28
CA SER A 604 -9.40 -8.84 13.16
C SER A 604 -10.11 -10.01 12.45
N VAL A 605 -10.47 -9.86 11.17
CA VAL A 605 -11.09 -10.92 10.37
C VAL A 605 -10.10 -12.06 10.13
N GLN A 606 -8.86 -11.75 9.76
CA GLN A 606 -7.89 -12.79 9.41
C GLN A 606 -7.45 -13.60 10.62
N LEU A 607 -7.25 -12.99 11.80
CA LEU A 607 -7.00 -13.73 13.04
C LEU A 607 -8.15 -14.74 13.34
N LYS A 608 -9.41 -14.31 13.19
CA LYS A 608 -10.59 -15.18 13.35
C LYS A 608 -10.63 -16.31 12.30
N ARG A 609 -10.40 -16.01 11.02
CA ARG A 609 -10.35 -17.01 9.94
C ARG A 609 -9.20 -18.01 10.14
N THR A 610 -7.99 -17.55 10.45
CA THR A 610 -6.82 -18.39 10.73
C THR A 610 -7.07 -19.33 11.91
N ALA A 611 -7.78 -18.88 12.96
CA ALA A 611 -8.21 -19.74 14.05
C ALA A 611 -9.13 -20.88 13.58
N ASP A 612 -10.08 -20.61 12.68
CA ASP A 612 -10.95 -21.66 12.12
C ASP A 612 -10.21 -22.60 11.15
N VAL A 613 -9.23 -22.12 10.39
CA VAL A 613 -8.34 -22.98 9.55
C VAL A 613 -7.49 -23.93 10.40
N ILE A 614 -6.80 -23.42 11.42
CA ILE A 614 -5.96 -24.24 12.31
C ILE A 614 -6.82 -25.26 13.07
N LYS A 615 -8.03 -24.88 13.47
CA LYS A 615 -9.02 -25.78 14.07
C LYS A 615 -9.46 -26.90 13.12
N ALA A 616 -9.73 -26.57 11.85
CA ALA A 616 -10.08 -27.56 10.83
C ALA A 616 -8.92 -28.53 10.52
N ALA A 617 -7.67 -28.05 10.63
CA ALA A 617 -6.45 -28.86 10.52
C ALA A 617 -6.17 -29.75 11.75
N GLY A 618 -6.95 -29.63 12.84
CA GLY A 618 -6.69 -30.35 14.09
C GLY A 618 -5.51 -29.80 14.91
N GLY A 619 -5.13 -28.54 14.69
CA GLY A 619 -4.07 -27.85 15.41
C GLY A 619 -4.40 -27.52 16.88
N SER A 620 -3.47 -26.85 17.56
CA SER A 620 -3.57 -26.57 19.01
C SER A 620 -4.84 -25.77 19.38
N ALA A 621 -5.65 -26.35 20.26
CA ALA A 621 -6.88 -25.72 20.75
C ALA A 621 -6.63 -24.40 21.50
N ASP A 622 -5.47 -24.28 22.17
CA ASP A 622 -5.09 -23.06 22.88
C ASP A 622 -4.73 -21.93 21.90
N LEU A 623 -4.00 -22.24 20.82
CA LEU A 623 -3.70 -21.27 19.75
C LEU A 623 -4.97 -20.85 19.00
N VAL A 624 -5.88 -21.79 18.73
CA VAL A 624 -7.21 -21.51 18.14
C VAL A 624 -8.02 -20.58 19.05
N LYS A 625 -7.92 -20.73 20.37
CA LYS A 625 -8.57 -19.82 21.32
C LYS A 625 -7.89 -18.45 21.32
N GLU A 626 -6.56 -18.39 21.39
CA GLU A 626 -5.79 -17.14 21.43
C GLU A 626 -6.07 -16.27 20.19
N LEU A 627 -5.94 -16.84 18.99
CA LEU A 627 -6.18 -16.13 17.72
C LEU A 627 -7.62 -15.61 17.62
N ARG A 628 -8.60 -16.41 18.06
CA ARG A 628 -10.00 -15.99 18.09
C ARG A 628 -10.21 -14.83 19.07
N GLN A 629 -9.69 -14.95 20.29
CA GLN A 629 -9.81 -13.92 21.32
C GLN A 629 -9.17 -12.60 20.86
N ARG A 630 -7.93 -12.63 20.35
CA ARG A 630 -7.27 -11.45 19.78
C ARG A 630 -8.08 -10.80 18.63
N GLY A 631 -8.68 -11.63 17.76
CA GLY A 631 -9.52 -11.15 16.65
C GLY A 631 -10.93 -10.69 17.07
N GLU A 632 -11.40 -11.04 18.26
CA GLU A 632 -12.64 -10.54 18.88
C GLU A 632 -12.37 -9.23 19.64
N GLU A 633 -11.27 -9.15 20.39
CA GLU A 633 -10.79 -7.94 21.09
C GLU A 633 -10.46 -6.81 20.12
N LEU A 634 -9.71 -7.09 19.04
CA LEU A 634 -9.37 -6.10 18.01
C LEU A 634 -10.61 -5.59 17.24
N ASP A 635 -11.61 -6.44 17.05
CA ASP A 635 -12.88 -6.07 16.41
C ASP A 635 -13.74 -5.17 17.32
N GLN A 636 -13.67 -5.36 18.64
CA GLN A 636 -14.26 -4.43 19.60
C GLN A 636 -13.50 -3.09 19.60
N ALA A 637 -12.16 -3.10 19.61
CA ALA A 637 -11.34 -1.90 19.54
C ALA A 637 -11.63 -1.03 18.29
N VAL A 638 -11.79 -1.67 17.12
CA VAL A 638 -12.18 -0.98 15.88
C VAL A 638 -13.57 -0.34 15.97
N LYS A 639 -14.53 -0.99 16.64
CA LYS A 639 -15.87 -0.40 16.85
C LYS A 639 -15.86 0.74 17.85
N GLU A 640 -15.07 0.64 18.91
CA GLU A 640 -15.05 1.59 20.02
C GLU A 640 -14.28 2.88 19.69
N HIS A 641 -13.17 2.77 18.96
CA HIS A 641 -12.32 3.91 18.61
C HIS A 641 -12.39 4.32 17.14
N GLY A 642 -12.74 3.39 16.25
CA GLY A 642 -12.86 3.66 14.81
C GLY A 642 -14.22 4.20 14.37
N ILE A 643 -15.31 3.96 15.11
CA ILE A 643 -16.63 4.52 14.78
C ILE A 643 -16.81 5.89 15.46
N VAL A 644 -17.13 6.90 14.67
CA VAL A 644 -17.17 8.30 15.09
C VAL A 644 -18.35 9.05 14.48
N HIS A 645 -18.90 10.01 15.22
CA HIS A 645 -20.04 10.81 14.75
C HIS A 645 -19.61 11.93 13.79
N HIS A 646 -20.14 11.94 12.57
CA HIS A 646 -19.97 12.99 11.56
C HIS A 646 -21.28 13.76 11.33
N ALA A 647 -21.27 15.09 11.57
CA ALA A 647 -22.46 15.95 11.54
C ALA A 647 -23.38 15.85 10.30
N LYS A 648 -22.83 15.71 9.08
CA LYS A 648 -23.62 15.49 7.84
C LYS A 648 -24.12 14.05 7.63
N TYR A 649 -23.40 13.03 8.09
CA TYR A 649 -23.61 11.63 7.66
C TYR A 649 -24.09 10.69 8.77
N GLY A 650 -24.09 11.14 10.03
CA GLY A 650 -24.31 10.27 11.19
C GLY A 650 -23.02 9.55 11.58
N ASP A 651 -23.14 8.38 12.18
CA ASP A 651 -21.99 7.59 12.62
C ASP A 651 -21.31 6.92 11.41
N VAL A 652 -19.99 7.07 11.33
CA VAL A 652 -19.12 6.61 10.23
C VAL A 652 -17.85 5.97 10.80
N PHE A 653 -17.15 5.15 10.02
CA PHE A 653 -15.78 4.79 10.34
C PHE A 653 -14.84 5.96 10.02
N ALA A 654 -13.93 6.26 10.94
CA ALA A 654 -12.75 7.08 10.68
C ALA A 654 -11.73 6.29 9.84
N PHE A 655 -10.93 7.00 9.06
CA PHE A 655 -9.82 6.39 8.31
C PHE A 655 -8.67 6.06 9.25
N GLU A 656 -8.27 7.03 10.08
CA GLU A 656 -7.15 6.98 11.02
C GLU A 656 -7.54 7.66 12.34
N VAL A 657 -7.06 7.14 13.48
CA VAL A 657 -7.24 7.74 14.82
C VAL A 657 -5.94 7.69 15.65
N ASP A 658 -5.89 8.44 16.76
CA ASP A 658 -4.74 8.49 17.68
C ASP A 658 -5.01 7.91 19.07
N GLY A 659 -6.27 7.67 19.43
CA GLY A 659 -6.70 7.28 20.78
C GLY A 659 -6.79 8.42 21.79
N TYR A 660 -6.34 9.64 21.46
CA TYR A 660 -6.58 10.87 22.23
C TYR A 660 -7.90 11.56 21.83
N GLY A 661 -8.43 11.23 20.64
CA GLY A 661 -9.71 11.71 20.13
C GLY A 661 -9.62 12.39 18.76
N SER A 662 -8.41 12.53 18.21
CA SER A 662 -8.20 12.99 16.83
C SER A 662 -8.60 11.88 15.85
N ARG A 663 -9.09 12.29 14.69
CA ARG A 663 -9.62 11.39 13.67
C ARG A 663 -9.53 12.00 12.29
N ILE A 664 -9.07 11.23 11.30
CA ILE A 664 -9.05 11.62 9.90
C ILE A 664 -10.30 11.04 9.21
N LEU A 665 -11.01 11.89 8.48
CA LEU A 665 -12.24 11.56 7.75
C LEU A 665 -11.96 11.74 6.26
N MET A 666 -11.62 10.63 5.62
CA MET A 666 -11.27 10.48 4.20
C MET A 666 -11.45 9.01 3.81
N ASP A 667 -11.11 8.65 2.58
CA ASP A 667 -10.69 7.29 2.24
C ASP A 667 -9.63 7.36 1.14
N ASP A 668 -8.86 6.28 1.01
CA ASP A 668 -7.84 6.08 -0.02
C ASP A 668 -8.28 4.96 -0.99
N ALA A 669 -7.67 4.87 -2.17
CA ALA A 669 -8.03 3.89 -3.18
C ALA A 669 -7.48 2.48 -2.91
N ASN A 670 -6.41 2.35 -2.12
CA ASN A 670 -5.67 1.10 -1.99
C ASN A 670 -6.30 0.18 -0.92
N ILE A 671 -6.36 -1.13 -1.18
CA ILE A 671 -7.07 -2.10 -0.33
C ILE A 671 -6.08 -2.66 0.71
N PRO A 672 -6.42 -2.70 2.03
CA PRO A 672 -7.69 -2.31 2.65
C PRO A 672 -7.95 -0.79 2.76
N SER A 673 -9.12 -0.38 2.24
CA SER A 673 -9.73 0.95 2.40
C SER A 673 -11.09 0.85 3.13
N LEU A 674 -11.66 1.98 3.57
CA LEU A 674 -12.98 2.00 4.21
C LEU A 674 -14.08 1.53 3.26
N LEU A 675 -14.02 1.90 1.98
CA LEU A 675 -14.94 1.44 0.95
C LEU A 675 -14.92 -0.10 0.81
N SER A 676 -13.76 -0.72 1.04
CA SER A 676 -13.52 -2.16 0.87
C SER A 676 -13.97 -3.05 2.05
N LEU A 677 -14.34 -2.50 3.21
CA LEU A 677 -14.62 -3.27 4.43
C LEU A 677 -15.57 -4.48 4.27
N PRO A 678 -16.61 -4.46 3.40
CA PRO A 678 -17.43 -5.64 3.13
C PRO A 678 -16.71 -6.75 2.34
N LEU A 679 -15.80 -6.39 1.43
CA LEU A 679 -15.02 -7.35 0.63
C LEU A 679 -13.98 -8.09 1.50
N LEU A 680 -13.42 -7.39 2.49
CA LEU A 680 -12.58 -7.97 3.54
C LEU A 680 -13.37 -8.93 4.45
N GLY A 681 -14.71 -8.86 4.43
CA GLY A 681 -15.60 -9.62 5.30
C GLY A 681 -15.68 -9.08 6.73
N TYR A 682 -15.42 -7.78 6.93
CA TYR A 682 -15.46 -7.15 8.26
C TYR A 682 -16.89 -6.76 8.68
N VAL A 683 -17.64 -6.15 7.77
CA VAL A 683 -19.03 -5.71 7.96
C VAL A 683 -19.90 -6.20 6.81
N ASN A 684 -21.22 -6.21 6.99
CA ASN A 684 -22.15 -6.45 5.89
C ASN A 684 -22.24 -5.20 4.98
N GLU A 685 -22.49 -5.39 3.69
CA GLU A 685 -22.72 -4.30 2.72
C GLU A 685 -23.87 -3.35 3.14
N LYS A 686 -24.81 -3.83 3.97
CA LYS A 686 -26.00 -3.11 4.46
C LYS A 686 -25.85 -2.61 5.90
N ASP A 687 -24.66 -2.71 6.49
CA ASP A 687 -24.37 -2.13 7.79
C ASP A 687 -24.59 -0.60 7.74
N PRO A 688 -25.30 0.01 8.72
CA PRO A 688 -25.65 1.43 8.65
C PRO A 688 -24.43 2.35 8.78
N VAL A 689 -23.41 1.97 9.57
CA VAL A 689 -22.18 2.76 9.73
C VAL A 689 -21.35 2.66 8.45
N TYR A 690 -21.21 1.48 7.86
CA TYR A 690 -20.61 1.33 6.54
C TYR A 690 -21.34 2.15 5.48
N GLN A 691 -22.67 2.09 5.43
CA GLN A 691 -23.47 2.83 4.45
C GLN A 691 -23.40 4.36 4.63
N ASN A 692 -23.25 4.86 5.86
CA ASN A 692 -22.96 6.28 6.10
C ASN A 692 -21.53 6.64 5.66
N THR A 693 -20.56 5.76 5.95
CA THR A 693 -19.16 5.92 5.56
C THR A 693 -19.03 5.94 4.04
N ARG A 694 -19.68 5.03 3.32
CA ARG A 694 -19.78 4.99 1.84
C ARG A 694 -20.27 6.32 1.27
N LYS A 695 -21.33 6.90 1.85
CA LYS A 695 -21.88 8.20 1.42
C LYS A 695 -20.95 9.37 1.73
N MET A 696 -20.15 9.27 2.79
CA MET A 696 -19.11 10.25 3.12
C MET A 696 -17.95 10.18 2.13
N ILE A 697 -17.42 8.98 1.88
CA ILE A 697 -16.16 8.78 1.15
C ILE A 697 -16.29 8.91 -0.37
N LEU A 698 -17.52 8.86 -0.89
CA LEU A 698 -17.90 9.11 -2.28
C LEU A 698 -18.54 10.50 -2.50
N ASP A 699 -18.45 11.41 -1.53
CA ASP A 699 -18.92 12.81 -1.61
C ASP A 699 -17.73 13.77 -1.45
N LYS A 700 -17.63 14.75 -2.35
CA LYS A 700 -16.53 15.75 -2.38
C LYS A 700 -16.39 16.59 -1.11
N GLY A 701 -17.46 16.71 -0.34
CA GLY A 701 -17.50 17.37 0.97
C GLY A 701 -17.44 16.40 2.15
N GLY A 702 -17.22 15.10 1.92
CA GLY A 702 -16.94 14.09 2.93
C GLY A 702 -15.55 13.44 2.82
N ASN A 703 -14.93 13.40 1.63
CA ASN A 703 -13.56 12.92 1.43
C ASN A 703 -12.73 13.89 0.55
N PRO A 704 -11.60 14.44 1.03
CA PRO A 704 -10.74 15.32 0.24
C PRO A 704 -10.08 14.64 -0.96
N TYR A 705 -10.00 13.30 -0.97
CA TYR A 705 -9.47 12.51 -2.09
C TYR A 705 -10.55 11.90 -2.99
N TYR A 706 -11.83 12.28 -2.84
CA TYR A 706 -12.85 11.97 -3.86
C TYR A 706 -12.77 13.00 -5.00
N LEU A 707 -11.95 12.67 -6.00
CA LEU A 707 -11.58 13.56 -7.10
C LEU A 707 -12.59 13.47 -8.26
N THR A 708 -12.70 14.55 -9.03
CA THR A 708 -13.57 14.60 -10.22
C THR A 708 -13.12 15.71 -11.16
N GLY A 709 -13.12 15.43 -12.46
CA GLY A 709 -12.85 16.40 -13.51
C GLY A 709 -13.78 16.22 -14.70
N SER A 710 -13.35 16.68 -15.86
CA SER A 710 -14.14 16.61 -17.11
C SER A 710 -14.18 15.23 -17.77
N ALA A 711 -13.38 14.26 -17.33
CA ALA A 711 -13.19 12.98 -18.03
C ALA A 711 -13.27 11.73 -17.14
N PHE A 712 -13.02 11.85 -15.83
CA PHE A 712 -13.03 10.73 -14.88
C PHE A 712 -13.35 11.23 -13.46
N HIS A 713 -13.73 10.32 -12.56
CA HIS A 713 -13.91 10.58 -11.13
C HIS A 713 -13.63 9.31 -10.31
N GLY A 714 -13.50 9.44 -9.00
CA GLY A 714 -13.24 8.32 -8.08
C GLY A 714 -12.39 8.75 -6.88
N ILE A 715 -12.03 7.80 -6.03
CA ILE A 715 -11.09 8.05 -4.93
C ILE A 715 -9.66 7.98 -5.48
N GLY A 716 -8.83 8.93 -5.07
CA GLY A 716 -7.38 8.92 -5.28
C GLY A 716 -6.63 8.68 -3.97
N GLY A 717 -5.51 9.37 -3.80
CA GLY A 717 -4.72 9.35 -2.56
C GLY A 717 -3.64 10.44 -2.58
N PRO A 718 -2.90 10.65 -1.49
CA PRO A 718 -1.78 11.58 -1.49
C PRO A 718 -0.64 11.14 -2.42
N HIS A 719 -0.42 9.83 -2.58
CA HIS A 719 0.64 9.22 -3.40
C HIS A 719 0.89 9.89 -4.76
N ILE A 720 -0.17 10.03 -5.59
CA ILE A 720 -0.11 10.68 -6.92
C ILE A 720 -0.73 12.10 -6.88
N GLY A 721 -1.44 12.44 -5.80
CA GLY A 721 -1.94 13.78 -5.54
C GLY A 721 -3.25 14.17 -6.24
N LEU A 722 -3.56 15.46 -6.12
CA LEU A 722 -4.93 16.03 -6.18
C LEU A 722 -5.62 16.05 -7.57
N GLN A 723 -5.09 15.36 -8.57
CA GLN A 723 -5.67 15.28 -9.92
C GLN A 723 -5.85 13.85 -10.44
N ASN A 724 -5.38 12.82 -9.72
CA ASN A 724 -5.32 11.45 -10.20
C ASN A 724 -6.18 10.50 -9.34
N ALA A 725 -7.30 10.06 -9.90
CA ALA A 725 -8.20 9.08 -9.27
C ALA A 725 -7.85 7.67 -9.74
N TRP A 726 -7.96 6.69 -8.85
CA TRP A 726 -7.49 5.33 -9.11
C TRP A 726 -8.65 4.43 -9.57
N PRO A 727 -8.53 3.71 -10.72
CA PRO A 727 -9.55 2.77 -11.19
C PRO A 727 -9.98 1.73 -10.16
N MET A 728 -9.07 1.30 -9.28
CA MET A 728 -9.36 0.38 -8.18
C MET A 728 -10.47 0.89 -7.25
N SER A 729 -10.57 2.21 -7.01
CA SER A 729 -11.65 2.77 -6.18
C SER A 729 -13.04 2.53 -6.79
N LEU A 730 -13.19 2.75 -8.10
CA LEU A 730 -14.43 2.48 -8.84
C LEU A 730 -14.76 0.98 -8.90
N LEU A 731 -13.75 0.12 -8.97
CA LEU A 731 -13.92 -1.33 -8.98
C LEU A 731 -14.40 -1.85 -7.62
N VAL A 732 -13.79 -1.38 -6.52
CA VAL A 732 -14.29 -1.64 -5.16
C VAL A 732 -15.69 -1.06 -4.98
N GLN A 733 -15.95 0.15 -5.47
CA GLN A 733 -17.27 0.80 -5.45
C GLN A 733 -18.34 -0.08 -6.13
N ALA A 734 -18.08 -0.59 -7.33
CA ALA A 734 -18.96 -1.49 -8.05
C ALA A 734 -19.16 -2.84 -7.31
N MET A 735 -18.08 -3.43 -6.79
CA MET A 735 -18.17 -4.68 -6.01
C MET A 735 -18.93 -4.54 -4.68
N THR A 736 -19.17 -3.32 -4.21
CA THR A 736 -19.86 -3.01 -2.94
C THR A 736 -21.16 -2.22 -3.11
N SER A 737 -21.73 -2.23 -4.32
CA SER A 737 -23.02 -1.59 -4.64
C SER A 737 -24.13 -2.62 -4.90
N ASP A 738 -25.38 -2.23 -4.61
CA ASP A 738 -26.59 -2.89 -5.11
C ASP A 738 -27.24 -2.16 -6.31
N SER A 739 -26.79 -0.95 -6.63
CA SER A 739 -27.28 -0.12 -7.73
C SER A 739 -26.64 -0.52 -9.07
N GLU A 740 -27.43 -1.13 -9.96
CA GLU A 740 -26.94 -1.54 -11.29
C GLU A 740 -26.43 -0.36 -12.12
N ALA A 741 -27.02 0.83 -11.95
CA ALA A 741 -26.56 2.05 -12.61
C ALA A 741 -25.16 2.49 -12.12
N GLU A 742 -24.90 2.42 -10.81
CA GLU A 742 -23.57 2.73 -10.23
C GLU A 742 -22.52 1.71 -10.68
N ILE A 743 -22.86 0.43 -10.61
CA ILE A 743 -22.03 -0.69 -11.10
C ILE A 743 -21.65 -0.46 -12.57
N THR A 744 -22.64 -0.21 -13.42
CA THR A 744 -22.42 0.04 -14.86
C THR A 744 -21.63 1.32 -15.12
N GLU A 745 -21.83 2.41 -14.36
CA GLU A 745 -21.02 3.63 -14.50
C GLU A 745 -19.55 3.36 -14.17
N CYS A 746 -19.26 2.77 -13.01
CA CYS A 746 -17.90 2.46 -12.56
C CYS A 746 -17.13 1.58 -13.57
N ILE A 747 -17.74 0.50 -14.09
CA ILE A 747 -17.11 -0.38 -15.09
C ILE A 747 -16.85 0.39 -16.39
N ASN A 748 -17.83 1.17 -16.86
CA ASN A 748 -17.70 1.95 -18.09
C ASN A 748 -16.57 2.98 -17.98
N LEU A 749 -16.44 3.68 -16.85
CA LEU A 749 -15.35 4.61 -16.60
C LEU A 749 -13.99 3.91 -16.70
N VAL A 750 -13.78 2.81 -15.98
CA VAL A 750 -12.53 2.04 -16.01
C VAL A 750 -12.22 1.49 -17.41
N ARG A 751 -13.20 0.93 -18.12
CA ARG A 751 -13.01 0.47 -19.51
C ARG A 751 -12.63 1.63 -20.44
N ASN A 752 -13.29 2.77 -20.30
CA ASN A 752 -13.05 3.95 -21.14
C ASN A 752 -11.69 4.61 -20.89
N SER A 753 -11.14 4.53 -19.67
CA SER A 753 -9.79 5.03 -19.36
C SER A 753 -8.68 4.03 -19.71
N SER A 754 -8.99 2.73 -19.82
CA SER A 754 -8.04 1.65 -20.14
C SER A 754 -7.66 1.61 -21.63
N LEU A 755 -7.27 2.76 -22.21
CA LEU A 755 -7.05 2.93 -23.66
C LEU A 755 -5.94 2.05 -24.24
N LEU A 756 -4.97 1.63 -23.41
CA LEU A 756 -3.94 0.65 -23.79
C LEU A 756 -4.35 -0.81 -23.54
N GLY A 757 -5.60 -1.08 -23.17
CA GLY A 757 -6.11 -2.44 -22.96
C GLY A 757 -5.68 -3.10 -21.64
N LEU A 758 -5.15 -2.33 -20.69
CA LEU A 758 -4.85 -2.74 -19.31
C LEU A 758 -5.40 -1.70 -18.34
N VAL A 759 -5.59 -2.09 -17.08
CA VAL A 759 -5.98 -1.18 -16.01
C VAL A 759 -4.73 -0.53 -15.42
N HIS A 760 -4.75 0.80 -15.32
CA HIS A 760 -3.68 1.64 -14.80
C HIS A 760 -3.85 1.89 -13.30
N GLU A 761 -2.79 2.37 -12.64
CA GLU A 761 -2.80 2.71 -11.22
C GLU A 761 -3.69 3.93 -10.95
N SER A 762 -3.45 5.03 -11.65
CA SER A 762 -4.26 6.25 -11.53
C SER A 762 -4.49 6.93 -12.88
N ILE A 763 -5.57 7.71 -12.97
CA ILE A 763 -6.05 8.40 -14.18
C ILE A 763 -6.28 9.88 -13.85
N ASN A 764 -5.76 10.78 -14.69
CA ASN A 764 -6.01 12.21 -14.54
C ASN A 764 -7.48 12.52 -14.79
N VAL A 765 -8.15 13.10 -13.78
CA VAL A 765 -9.61 13.30 -13.80
C VAL A 765 -10.11 14.23 -14.91
N ASN A 766 -9.22 14.99 -15.54
CA ASN A 766 -9.54 15.85 -16.69
C ASN A 766 -9.07 15.29 -18.04
N ASN A 767 -8.20 14.27 -18.07
CA ASN A 767 -7.60 13.72 -19.29
C ASN A 767 -7.23 12.23 -19.13
N ILE A 768 -8.10 11.32 -19.59
CA ILE A 768 -7.88 9.86 -19.54
C ILE A 768 -6.66 9.32 -20.32
N LYS A 769 -5.88 10.18 -21.00
CA LYS A 769 -4.61 9.81 -21.65
C LYS A 769 -3.39 10.05 -20.75
N ASP A 770 -3.58 10.70 -19.61
CA ASP A 770 -2.57 10.96 -18.59
C ASP A 770 -2.88 10.03 -17.41
N TYR A 771 -1.95 9.12 -17.11
CA TYR A 771 -2.14 7.99 -16.21
C TYR A 771 -0.80 7.53 -15.63
N THR A 772 -0.82 6.85 -14.48
CA THR A 772 0.37 6.22 -13.90
C THR A 772 0.37 4.70 -14.07
N ARG A 773 1.58 4.14 -14.20
CA ARG A 773 1.92 2.71 -14.38
C ARG A 773 1.19 2.00 -15.54
N PRO A 774 1.88 1.74 -16.68
CA PRO A 774 1.28 1.04 -17.81
C PRO A 774 1.03 -0.45 -17.53
N TRP A 775 1.73 -1.02 -16.53
CA TRP A 775 1.60 -2.41 -16.09
C TRP A 775 1.53 -2.49 -14.58
N PHE A 776 0.30 -2.65 -14.06
CA PHE A 776 0.04 -2.87 -12.64
C PHE A 776 -0.83 -4.13 -12.49
N ALA A 777 -0.22 -5.26 -12.11
CA ALA A 777 -0.91 -6.55 -12.16
C ALA A 777 -2.03 -6.66 -11.10
N TRP A 778 -1.87 -6.03 -9.94
CA TRP A 778 -2.91 -5.96 -8.90
C TRP A 778 -4.19 -5.28 -9.41
N ALA A 779 -4.11 -4.09 -10.02
CA ALA A 779 -5.28 -3.41 -10.58
C ALA A 779 -6.00 -4.23 -11.66
N ASN A 780 -5.24 -4.94 -12.51
CA ASN A 780 -5.79 -5.89 -13.49
C ASN A 780 -6.52 -7.07 -12.82
N SER A 781 -5.96 -7.64 -11.73
CA SER A 781 -6.63 -8.69 -10.95
C SER A 781 -7.88 -8.20 -10.21
N VAL A 782 -7.93 -6.95 -9.72
CA VAL A 782 -9.14 -6.35 -9.10
C VAL A 782 -10.24 -6.14 -10.14
N PHE A 783 -9.89 -5.70 -11.36
CA PHE A 783 -10.84 -5.59 -12.47
C PHE A 783 -11.43 -6.96 -12.83
N ALA A 784 -10.59 -7.99 -12.96
CA ALA A 784 -11.07 -9.32 -13.32
C ALA A 784 -11.98 -9.93 -12.24
N GLN A 785 -11.67 -9.74 -10.95
CA GLN A 785 -12.56 -10.11 -9.84
C GLN A 785 -13.91 -9.40 -9.90
N THR A 786 -13.90 -8.08 -10.17
CA THR A 786 -15.12 -7.27 -10.32
C THR A 786 -16.02 -7.85 -11.40
N ILE A 787 -15.44 -8.12 -12.58
CA ILE A 787 -16.15 -8.70 -13.72
C ILE A 787 -16.66 -10.12 -13.43
N LEU A 788 -15.89 -10.97 -12.73
CA LEU A 788 -16.34 -12.31 -12.35
C LEU A 788 -17.49 -12.28 -11.32
N LYS A 789 -17.47 -11.36 -10.36
CA LYS A 789 -18.58 -11.13 -9.42
C LYS A 789 -19.85 -10.69 -10.15
N ILE A 790 -19.74 -9.77 -11.11
CA ILE A 790 -20.87 -9.34 -11.95
C ILE A 790 -21.37 -10.49 -12.83
N ALA A 791 -20.46 -11.28 -13.41
CA ALA A 791 -20.81 -12.45 -14.21
C ALA A 791 -21.62 -13.49 -13.42
N ALA A 792 -21.37 -13.62 -12.11
CA ALA A 792 -22.11 -14.50 -11.21
C ALA A 792 -23.44 -13.90 -10.72
N GLU A 793 -23.46 -12.63 -10.33
CA GLU A 793 -24.59 -12.01 -9.61
C GLU A 793 -25.56 -11.23 -10.51
N ARG A 794 -25.03 -10.52 -11.52
CA ARG A 794 -25.77 -9.60 -12.41
C ARG A 794 -25.33 -9.82 -13.88
N PRO A 795 -25.46 -11.05 -14.41
CA PRO A 795 -24.90 -11.43 -15.71
C PRO A 795 -25.41 -10.58 -16.88
N HIS A 796 -26.64 -10.06 -16.78
CA HIS A 796 -27.27 -9.23 -17.82
C HIS A 796 -26.49 -7.96 -18.14
N LEU A 797 -25.82 -7.37 -17.15
CA LEU A 797 -25.04 -6.13 -17.30
C LEU A 797 -23.82 -6.26 -18.24
N ILE A 798 -23.36 -7.49 -18.52
CA ILE A 798 -22.17 -7.74 -19.37
C ILE A 798 -22.42 -8.78 -20.48
N PHE A 799 -23.34 -9.72 -20.28
CA PHE A 799 -23.70 -10.78 -21.23
C PHE A 799 -25.03 -10.54 -21.96
N GLY A 800 -25.75 -9.46 -21.64
CA GLY A 800 -27.04 -9.10 -22.25
C GLY A 800 -28.26 -9.74 -21.57
N GLU A 801 -29.45 -9.30 -21.96
CA GLU A 801 -30.73 -9.73 -21.38
C GLU A 801 -30.90 -11.27 -21.37
N ASP A 802 -31.61 -11.78 -20.36
CA ASP A 802 -31.83 -13.21 -20.08
C ASP A 802 -30.55 -14.08 -19.90
N ALA A 803 -29.36 -13.46 -19.81
CA ALA A 803 -28.12 -14.20 -19.63
C ALA A 803 -28.05 -14.95 -18.28
N LYS A 804 -27.59 -16.19 -18.32
CA LYS A 804 -27.39 -17.02 -17.12
C LYS A 804 -26.14 -16.57 -16.34
N PRO A 805 -26.10 -16.75 -15.01
CA PRO A 805 -24.85 -16.63 -14.23
C PRO A 805 -23.68 -17.40 -14.83
N TYR A 806 -22.48 -16.84 -14.74
CA TYR A 806 -21.23 -17.57 -14.82
C TYR A 806 -20.61 -17.65 -13.43
N ILE A 807 -20.45 -18.87 -12.92
CA ILE A 807 -19.80 -19.15 -11.65
C ILE A 807 -18.63 -20.07 -11.98
N ILE A 808 -17.44 -19.74 -11.46
CA ILE A 808 -16.30 -20.65 -11.52
C ILE A 808 -16.66 -21.90 -10.71
N GLN A 809 -16.85 -23.02 -11.42
CA GLN A 809 -17.15 -24.34 -10.85
C GLN A 809 -15.88 -25.04 -10.37
#